data_AF-A0A1B7MVF5-F1
#
_entry.id   AF-A0A1B7MVF5-F1
#
_cell.length_a   1.000
_cell.length_b   1.000
_cell.length_c   1.000
_cell.angle_alpha   90.00
_cell.angle_beta   90.00
_cell.angle_gamma   90.00
#
_symmetry.space_group_name_H-M   'P 1'
#
loop_
_entity.id
_entity.type
_entity.pdbx_description
1 polymer ?
#
loop_
_entity_poly.entity_id
_entity_poly.type
_entity_poly.pdbx_seq_one_letter_code
_entity_poly.pdbx_strand_id
1 'polypeptide(L)'
;MGRVKYRTIACVLVACIVTINLRHVYLPFYATPRLGTHYYGDDGLLVVNPNGPHPIFELIRHAEEDWARKFDSTSQTLGEAVAEYQRRYHRRPPLHFEKWWDYVVEHNVQLPDEYDDIHRDLEPFWGIDPLDLQKNREELEVQYDNVVIEKTDRSPQIQVVNRRLPPDSAERLTKITRDILVLLESVEHFLPPFRAVFSPHDNPNVVSDYEMTSMALAAAANGSTLKRHELPMEQELGWVSACHPSSPARQPPVDSDNLPERPFRKTFISDHRRTMDPCLHPTILHSHGQFLSYNPGRSPHNSLAPSFSLCSTMIHNDVRPAGPYGWIEDILPRSDDPPWEEKTDERMVWRGSNTGISHGVGGEWRHAQRDRLVFYVNNMTGTLDILRSPLNDSEPVGDPTPMRKAHVNPALFDIQFAGQPVACPAELCDSLHDFFDWRRRQKNSQAGRYKYAFDVDGNGWSGRFKRLITSNSLVFKTTIYPEWYMDRIAPWVHYVPVQLDLSDLHDAFIFFHGGLGGEGAHDDMARKIATAGREWSKTFWRREDLTAYTFRQGFLVFQKATATPSCVLPTLLSAMPFILMYSSTESRSLASGISSKTYVASSAVSRSEQSEAVDRAAVKGHVRIYRTIACVLVVCVVAINLRHVFLPSYGTARLGTHYYGDDGLLVVNPDGPHPIFELIQHAEEDWARKFDRASQTLDEAVAEYQRRYHRRPPLHFEKWWDYVVEHNVQLPDEYDDIHRDLEPFWGIDPLDLQKNLEELQVQYDNVVVEKTDRSPQIQVVNRRLPPDSAERLTQITRDILVLLEGVEHSLPPFRAVFSPHDNPNVVSDYEVKSMALAAAANGSTLKRHELPMEQELGWVSACHPSSPARQTPVDFDNYPERSFRKAFISDHRRAMDPCLHPTILRSHGQFLTYNRGPNPHNSLAPSFSLCSTMIHNDVRPAGPYGWIEDILPRSDDPPWEEKTDERMVWRGSNTGISHGVGGEWRYAQRDRLVSYVNEMTGTLDILRSPLNDSEPVGGPTPLRKAHVNPALFDIQFAGQPVACPVELCDSLHNFFDWRRPQKSSQAGRYKYAFDVDGNGWSGRFKRLITSNSLVFKTTIYPEWYMGRIAPWVHYVPIQLDLSDLHDAFIFFHGGPSGEGAHDDMARKIAMAGRHWSKTFWRREDLTAHTFRLLLEYARVSSLDRDAMSYKED
;
A
#
# COMPACT_ATOMS: atom_id res chain seq x y z
N MET A 1 42.74 -18.66 -42.68
CA MET A 1 43.22 -20.04 -42.98
C MET A 1 42.35 -20.99 -42.17
N GLY A 2 41.90 -22.18 -42.59
CA GLY A 2 42.24 -23.06 -43.72
C GLY A 2 42.15 -24.53 -43.23
N ARG A 3 40.98 -25.16 -43.07
CA ARG A 3 40.08 -25.81 -44.07
C ARG A 3 40.56 -27.24 -44.46
N VAL A 4 39.62 -28.19 -44.61
CA VAL A 4 39.77 -29.62 -45.07
C VAL A 4 40.19 -30.63 -43.97
N LYS A 5 39.81 -31.94 -43.95
CA LYS A 5 38.58 -32.75 -44.21
C LYS A 5 38.96 -34.27 -44.32
N TYR A 6 37.93 -35.16 -44.41
CA TYR A 6 37.91 -36.56 -44.95
C TYR A 6 38.14 -37.73 -43.97
N ARG A 7 37.59 -38.97 -44.18
CA ARG A 7 36.80 -39.63 -45.29
C ARG A 7 35.76 -40.63 -44.66
N THR A 8 34.60 -41.08 -45.19
CA THR A 8 33.89 -41.12 -46.52
C THR A 8 34.00 -42.46 -47.32
N ILE A 9 32.89 -42.86 -48.02
CA ILE A 9 32.50 -44.17 -48.66
C ILE A 9 31.44 -44.90 -47.79
N ALA A 10 30.38 -45.61 -48.24
CA ALA A 10 29.83 -46.01 -49.57
C ALA A 10 28.43 -45.34 -49.84
N CYS A 11 27.53 -45.58 -50.84
CA CYS A 11 27.24 -46.59 -51.90
C CYS A 11 26.53 -47.90 -51.39
N VAL A 12 25.61 -48.60 -52.08
CA VAL A 12 25.08 -48.66 -53.49
C VAL A 12 23.53 -48.90 -53.44
N LEU A 13 22.60 -48.11 -54.02
CA LEU A 13 22.17 -47.86 -55.44
C LEU A 13 21.30 -48.97 -56.09
N VAL A 14 20.06 -48.67 -56.57
CA VAL A 14 19.43 -49.19 -57.82
C VAL A 14 18.05 -48.56 -58.12
N ALA A 15 17.82 -48.22 -59.41
CA ALA A 15 16.56 -47.97 -60.15
C ALA A 15 15.49 -46.93 -59.67
N CYS A 16 15.04 -46.12 -60.63
CA CYS A 16 13.85 -45.23 -60.54
C CYS A 16 12.79 -45.66 -61.58
N ILE A 17 11.50 -45.33 -61.38
CA ILE A 17 10.61 -44.73 -62.42
C ILE A 17 9.21 -44.34 -61.86
N VAL A 18 8.93 -43.03 -61.92
CA VAL A 18 7.63 -42.36 -62.22
C VAL A 18 6.44 -42.38 -61.22
N THR A 19 5.76 -41.22 -61.20
CA THR A 19 4.44 -40.83 -60.65
C THR A 19 4.24 -40.61 -59.14
N ILE A 20 3.89 -39.36 -58.85
CA ILE A 20 3.31 -38.85 -57.61
C ILE A 20 1.82 -39.24 -57.54
N ASN A 21 1.34 -39.82 -56.43
CA ASN A 21 0.23 -39.25 -55.65
C ASN A 21 -0.09 -39.97 -54.32
N LEU A 22 -0.20 -39.15 -53.27
CA LEU A 22 -0.99 -39.26 -52.04
C LEU A 22 -1.69 -40.61 -51.70
N ARG A 23 -1.30 -41.20 -50.56
CA ARG A 23 -2.28 -41.74 -49.58
C ARG A 23 -1.73 -41.79 -48.14
N HIS A 24 -2.18 -40.80 -47.36
CA HIS A 24 -2.26 -40.74 -45.89
C HIS A 24 -1.37 -41.66 -45.04
N VAL A 25 -0.32 -41.08 -44.46
CA VAL A 25 0.03 -41.37 -43.06
C VAL A 25 -0.72 -40.35 -42.21
N TYR A 26 -1.78 -40.77 -41.52
CA TYR A 26 -2.44 -39.93 -40.52
C TYR A 26 -1.59 -39.91 -39.24
N LEU A 27 -0.65 -38.97 -39.17
CA LEU A 27 -0.26 -38.42 -37.87
C LEU A 27 -1.45 -37.58 -37.38
N PRO A 28 -1.99 -37.83 -36.17
CA PRO A 28 -2.93 -36.90 -35.59
C PRO A 28 -2.19 -35.60 -35.29
N PHE A 29 -2.51 -34.54 -36.03
CA PHE A 29 -2.36 -33.20 -35.48
C PHE A 29 -3.17 -33.18 -34.19
N TYR A 30 -2.49 -33.15 -33.05
CA TYR A 30 -3.08 -32.62 -31.84
C TYR A 30 -3.38 -31.15 -32.16
N ALA A 31 -4.64 -30.87 -32.52
CA ALA A 31 -5.11 -29.51 -32.60
C ALA A 31 -4.88 -28.89 -31.22
N THR A 32 -4.18 -27.76 -31.18
CA THR A 32 -4.15 -26.95 -29.96
C THR A 32 -5.59 -26.72 -29.53
N PRO A 33 -5.92 -26.93 -28.24
CA PRO A 33 -7.27 -26.73 -27.76
C PRO A 33 -7.65 -25.28 -28.07
N ARG A 34 -8.69 -25.09 -28.90
CA ARG A 34 -9.18 -23.75 -29.22
C ARG A 34 -9.71 -23.14 -27.92
N LEU A 35 -8.99 -22.15 -27.42
CA LEU A 35 -9.43 -21.33 -26.30
C LEU A 35 -10.81 -20.72 -26.62
N GLY A 36 -11.63 -20.55 -25.59
CA GLY A 36 -12.94 -19.93 -25.71
C GLY A 36 -12.83 -18.46 -26.09
N THR A 37 -13.76 -17.95 -26.89
CA THR A 37 -13.87 -16.51 -27.15
C THR A 37 -14.47 -15.80 -25.94
N HIS A 38 -14.06 -14.55 -25.70
CA HIS A 38 -14.75 -13.65 -24.79
C HIS A 38 -16.10 -13.18 -25.38
N TYR A 39 -16.93 -12.57 -24.55
CA TYR A 39 -18.18 -11.93 -24.99
C TYR A 39 -18.04 -10.41 -24.90
N TYR A 40 -18.24 -9.71 -26.01
CA TYR A 40 -18.23 -8.25 -26.08
C TYR A 40 -19.67 -7.73 -25.98
N GLY A 41 -19.95 -6.91 -24.97
CA GLY A 41 -21.27 -6.33 -24.72
C GLY A 41 -21.50 -4.98 -25.39
N ASP A 42 -22.77 -4.69 -25.71
CA ASP A 42 -23.23 -3.39 -26.20
C ASP A 42 -23.15 -2.25 -25.17
N ASP A 43 -22.72 -2.55 -23.95
CA ASP A 43 -22.40 -1.61 -22.89
C ASP A 43 -20.92 -1.16 -22.91
N GLY A 44 -20.09 -1.76 -23.77
CA GLY A 44 -18.66 -1.52 -23.86
C GLY A 44 -17.80 -2.44 -22.97
N LEU A 45 -18.40 -3.40 -22.26
CA LEU A 45 -17.67 -4.35 -21.41
C LEU A 45 -17.41 -5.68 -22.13
N LEU A 46 -16.18 -6.17 -22.02
CA LEU A 46 -15.80 -7.54 -22.34
C LEU A 46 -16.06 -8.40 -21.10
N VAL A 47 -16.92 -9.42 -21.20
CA VAL A 47 -17.14 -10.45 -20.16
C VAL A 47 -16.15 -11.59 -20.37
N VAL A 48 -15.40 -11.91 -19.31
CA VAL A 48 -14.31 -12.90 -19.37
C VAL A 48 -14.86 -14.32 -19.52
N ASN A 49 -14.14 -15.13 -20.30
CA ASN A 49 -14.38 -16.56 -20.45
C ASN A 49 -13.20 -17.28 -19.79
N PRO A 50 -13.37 -18.05 -18.69
CA PRO A 50 -12.28 -18.77 -18.01
C PRO A 50 -11.50 -19.73 -18.92
N ASN A 51 -12.11 -20.21 -20.00
CA ASN A 51 -11.48 -21.09 -20.98
C ASN A 51 -10.85 -20.33 -22.16
N GLY A 52 -10.97 -19.00 -22.17
CA GLY A 52 -10.34 -18.09 -23.13
C GLY A 52 -8.94 -17.66 -22.68
N PRO A 53 -8.20 -16.92 -23.54
CA PRO A 53 -6.93 -16.30 -23.17
C PRO A 53 -7.12 -15.25 -22.05
N HIS A 54 -6.05 -14.62 -21.58
CA HIS A 54 -6.22 -13.40 -20.78
C HIS A 54 -6.71 -12.27 -21.68
N PRO A 55 -7.85 -11.61 -21.37
CA PRO A 55 -8.52 -10.69 -22.30
C PRO A 55 -7.69 -9.47 -22.69
N ILE A 56 -6.74 -9.06 -21.84
CA ILE A 56 -5.87 -7.90 -22.11
C ILE A 56 -4.97 -8.14 -23.34
N PHE A 57 -4.58 -9.38 -23.67
CA PHE A 57 -3.87 -9.66 -24.93
C PHE A 57 -4.74 -9.31 -26.15
N GLU A 58 -6.02 -9.69 -26.12
CA GLU A 58 -6.97 -9.44 -27.21
C GLU A 58 -7.35 -7.95 -27.30
N LEU A 59 -7.54 -7.29 -26.16
CA LEU A 59 -7.83 -5.85 -26.08
C LEU A 59 -6.68 -4.99 -26.59
N ILE A 60 -5.43 -5.28 -26.20
CA ILE A 60 -4.24 -4.58 -26.72
C ILE A 60 -4.09 -4.82 -28.23
N ARG A 61 -4.21 -6.07 -28.70
CA ARG A 61 -4.10 -6.37 -30.14
C ARG A 61 -5.16 -5.64 -30.96
N HIS A 62 -6.43 -5.67 -30.56
CA HIS A 62 -7.50 -4.95 -31.26
C HIS A 62 -7.28 -3.44 -31.24
N ALA A 63 -6.87 -2.86 -30.11
CA ALA A 63 -6.61 -1.43 -30.03
C ALA A 63 -5.40 -0.98 -30.88
N GLU A 64 -4.36 -1.81 -31.00
CA GLU A 64 -3.23 -1.57 -31.91
C GLU A 64 -3.64 -1.68 -33.38
N GLU A 65 -4.47 -2.66 -33.73
CA GLU A 65 -5.06 -2.81 -35.08
C GLU A 65 -5.98 -1.61 -35.43
N ASP A 66 -6.76 -1.10 -34.49
CA ASP A 66 -7.63 0.06 -34.66
C ASP A 66 -6.83 1.37 -34.79
N TRP A 67 -5.79 1.54 -33.97
CA TRP A 67 -4.90 2.69 -34.02
C TRP A 67 -4.11 2.74 -35.34
N ALA A 68 -3.59 1.60 -35.80
CA ALA A 68 -2.93 1.49 -37.10
C ALA A 68 -3.88 1.86 -38.24
N ARG A 69 -5.11 1.30 -38.26
CA ARG A 69 -6.11 1.64 -39.28
C ARG A 69 -6.46 3.13 -39.30
N LYS A 70 -6.59 3.78 -38.14
CA LYS A 70 -6.87 5.22 -38.01
C LYS A 70 -5.73 6.08 -38.58
N PHE A 71 -4.47 5.66 -38.38
CA PHE A 71 -3.32 6.33 -38.97
C PHE A 71 -3.26 6.12 -40.49
N ASP A 72 -3.42 4.87 -40.97
CA ASP A 72 -3.38 4.52 -42.38
C ASP A 72 -4.52 5.16 -43.21
N SER A 73 -5.69 5.42 -42.60
CA SER A 73 -6.83 6.06 -43.27
C SER A 73 -6.79 7.59 -43.30
N THR A 74 -5.75 8.22 -42.79
CA THR A 74 -5.66 9.68 -42.64
C THR A 74 -5.42 10.39 -43.98
N SER A 75 -6.23 11.43 -44.26
CA SER A 75 -6.10 12.27 -45.45
C SER A 75 -4.71 12.91 -45.58
N GLN A 76 -4.13 12.88 -46.78
CA GLN A 76 -2.81 13.44 -47.07
C GLN A 76 -2.89 14.76 -47.88
N THR A 77 -4.07 15.07 -48.42
CA THR A 77 -4.34 16.26 -49.22
C THR A 77 -5.64 16.95 -48.81
N LEU A 78 -5.75 18.26 -49.08
CA LEU A 78 -6.98 19.03 -48.90
C LEU A 78 -8.18 18.41 -49.65
N GLY A 79 -7.95 17.80 -50.81
CA GLY A 79 -9.00 17.15 -51.59
C GLY A 79 -9.58 15.91 -50.88
N GLU A 80 -8.72 15.11 -50.28
CA GLU A 80 -9.13 13.95 -49.46
C GLU A 80 -9.83 14.41 -48.18
N ALA A 81 -9.26 15.37 -47.44
CA ALA A 81 -9.86 15.88 -46.20
C ALA A 81 -11.24 16.54 -46.43
N VAL A 82 -11.43 17.23 -47.55
CA VAL A 82 -12.74 17.78 -47.97
C VAL A 82 -13.74 16.66 -48.30
N ALA A 83 -13.29 15.54 -48.88
CA ALA A 83 -14.12 14.40 -49.20
C ALA A 83 -14.47 13.55 -47.96
N GLU A 84 -13.49 13.31 -47.08
CA GLU A 84 -13.67 12.60 -45.80
C GLU A 84 -14.59 13.38 -44.87
N TYR A 85 -14.40 14.70 -44.73
CA TYR A 85 -15.34 15.56 -43.99
C TYR A 85 -16.77 15.44 -44.52
N GLN A 86 -16.97 15.44 -45.85
CA GLN A 86 -18.30 15.27 -46.47
C GLN A 86 -18.87 13.85 -46.26
N ARG A 87 -18.02 12.82 -46.31
CA ARG A 87 -18.40 11.43 -46.06
C ARG A 87 -18.82 11.21 -44.61
N ARG A 88 -18.07 11.78 -43.67
CA ARG A 88 -18.17 11.56 -42.22
C ARG A 88 -19.26 12.40 -41.55
N TYR A 89 -19.41 13.67 -41.95
CA TYR A 89 -20.35 14.61 -41.31
C TYR A 89 -21.53 15.02 -42.19
N HIS A 90 -21.62 14.50 -43.43
CA HIS A 90 -22.68 14.78 -44.41
C HIS A 90 -22.90 16.28 -44.72
N ARG A 91 -21.92 17.12 -44.38
CA ARG A 91 -21.93 18.58 -44.45
C ARG A 91 -20.78 19.05 -45.34
N ARG A 92 -20.90 20.23 -45.96
CA ARG A 92 -19.76 20.87 -46.63
C ARG A 92 -18.81 21.47 -45.58
N PRO A 93 -17.48 21.40 -45.77
CA PRO A 93 -16.53 22.09 -44.90
C PRO A 93 -16.86 23.60 -44.78
N PRO A 94 -16.50 24.23 -43.66
CA PRO A 94 -16.74 25.64 -43.43
C PRO A 94 -15.91 26.53 -44.37
N LEU A 95 -16.28 27.82 -44.42
CA LEU A 95 -15.46 28.84 -45.07
C LEU A 95 -14.08 28.89 -44.39
N HIS A 96 -13.01 29.00 -45.18
CA HIS A 96 -11.62 28.96 -44.72
C HIS A 96 -11.12 27.63 -44.14
N PHE A 97 -11.80 26.52 -44.44
CA PHE A 97 -11.26 25.17 -44.19
C PHE A 97 -9.90 24.92 -44.87
N GLU A 98 -9.62 25.59 -46.00
CA GLU A 98 -8.30 25.56 -46.63
C GLU A 98 -7.21 26.21 -45.75
N LYS A 99 -7.54 27.22 -44.93
CA LYS A 99 -6.61 27.85 -43.99
C LYS A 99 -6.38 27.00 -42.74
N TRP A 100 -7.39 26.25 -42.31
CA TRP A 100 -7.21 25.21 -41.31
C TRP A 100 -6.30 24.08 -41.82
N TRP A 101 -6.46 23.66 -43.07
CA TRP A 101 -5.59 22.67 -43.68
C TRP A 101 -4.15 23.17 -43.86
N ASP A 102 -3.95 24.41 -44.31
CA ASP A 102 -2.62 25.03 -44.40
C ASP A 102 -1.91 24.98 -43.03
N TYR A 103 -2.61 25.36 -41.94
CA TYR A 103 -2.10 25.29 -40.57
C TYR A 103 -1.75 23.86 -40.12
N VAL A 104 -2.59 22.88 -40.44
CA VAL A 104 -2.34 21.46 -40.16
C VAL A 104 -1.05 20.97 -40.82
N VAL A 105 -0.82 21.34 -42.08
CA VAL A 105 0.38 20.95 -42.84
C VAL A 105 1.62 21.70 -42.35
N GLU A 106 1.52 23.01 -42.10
CA GLU A 106 2.63 23.85 -41.61
C GLU A 106 3.17 23.36 -40.25
N HIS A 107 2.26 22.98 -39.34
CA HIS A 107 2.61 22.55 -37.99
C HIS A 107 2.69 21.02 -37.79
N ASN A 108 2.54 20.23 -38.86
CA ASN A 108 2.51 18.76 -38.82
C ASN A 108 1.54 18.23 -37.75
N VAL A 109 0.27 18.62 -37.85
CA VAL A 109 -0.81 18.19 -36.94
C VAL A 109 -1.31 16.81 -37.38
N GLN A 110 -1.21 15.83 -36.49
CA GLN A 110 -1.54 14.43 -36.81
C GLN A 110 -3.03 14.14 -36.67
N LEU A 111 -3.52 13.15 -37.43
CA LEU A 111 -4.94 12.77 -37.54
C LEU A 111 -5.89 13.95 -37.86
N PRO A 112 -5.69 14.68 -38.98
CA PRO A 112 -6.59 15.76 -39.42
C PRO A 112 -8.07 15.40 -39.58
N ASP A 113 -8.44 14.13 -39.71
CA ASP A 113 -9.85 13.74 -39.88
C ASP A 113 -10.57 13.50 -38.54
N GLU A 114 -9.84 13.29 -37.45
CA GLU A 114 -10.35 12.79 -36.17
C GLU A 114 -10.77 13.91 -35.22
N TYR A 115 -11.94 14.50 -35.50
CA TYR A 115 -12.55 15.60 -34.73
C TYR A 115 -14.05 15.39 -34.47
N ASP A 116 -14.48 14.14 -34.33
CA ASP A 116 -15.89 13.76 -34.22
C ASP A 116 -16.58 14.42 -33.02
N ASP A 117 -15.84 14.62 -31.93
CA ASP A 117 -16.34 15.25 -30.71
C ASP A 117 -16.69 16.73 -30.87
N ILE A 118 -16.02 17.47 -31.76
CA ILE A 118 -16.45 18.83 -32.11
C ILE A 118 -17.82 18.79 -32.82
N HIS A 119 -18.06 17.78 -33.66
CA HIS A 119 -19.33 17.62 -34.35
C HIS A 119 -20.42 17.10 -33.41
N ARG A 120 -20.11 16.13 -32.56
CA ARG A 120 -21.01 15.55 -31.55
C ARG A 120 -21.58 16.61 -30.61
N ASP A 121 -20.73 17.53 -30.17
CA ASP A 121 -21.11 18.65 -29.29
C ASP A 121 -21.94 19.73 -30.02
N LEU A 122 -21.87 19.83 -31.35
CA LEU A 122 -22.52 20.90 -32.13
C LEU A 122 -23.78 20.44 -32.89
N GLU A 123 -23.92 19.16 -33.19
CA GLU A 123 -25.04 18.59 -33.95
C GLU A 123 -26.43 18.92 -33.36
N PRO A 124 -26.67 18.87 -32.02
CA PRO A 124 -27.96 19.28 -31.46
C PRO A 124 -28.32 20.75 -31.76
N PHE A 125 -27.36 21.67 -31.68
CA PHE A 125 -27.59 23.09 -31.96
C PHE A 125 -27.84 23.36 -33.46
N TRP A 126 -27.30 22.51 -34.34
CA TRP A 126 -27.66 22.53 -35.76
C TRP A 126 -29.10 22.12 -36.04
N GLY A 127 -29.83 21.55 -35.08
CA GLY A 127 -31.27 21.28 -35.17
C GLY A 127 -32.19 22.47 -34.88
N ILE A 128 -31.69 23.56 -34.27
CA ILE A 128 -32.51 24.68 -33.77
C ILE A 128 -32.53 25.88 -34.73
N ASP A 129 -33.65 26.58 -34.85
CA ASP A 129 -33.79 27.82 -35.61
C ASP A 129 -32.71 28.85 -35.19
N PRO A 130 -31.97 29.48 -36.12
CA PRO A 130 -30.86 30.38 -35.77
C PRO A 130 -31.25 31.57 -34.89
N LEU A 131 -32.47 32.10 -35.06
CA LEU A 131 -32.95 33.25 -34.30
C LEU A 131 -33.37 32.86 -32.88
N ASP A 132 -33.91 31.65 -32.69
CA ASP A 132 -34.20 31.12 -31.36
C ASP A 132 -32.90 30.68 -30.65
N LEU A 133 -31.96 30.05 -31.36
CA LEU A 133 -30.63 29.73 -30.83
C LEU A 133 -29.88 30.99 -30.37
N GLN A 134 -30.00 32.10 -31.10
CA GLN A 134 -29.46 33.40 -30.68
C GLN A 134 -30.11 33.92 -29.38
N LYS A 135 -31.43 33.80 -29.21
CA LYS A 135 -32.12 34.20 -27.97
C LYS A 135 -31.70 33.35 -26.78
N ASN A 136 -31.67 32.03 -26.93
CA ASN A 136 -31.28 31.10 -25.85
C ASN A 136 -29.84 31.40 -25.37
N ARG A 137 -28.96 31.74 -26.30
CA ARG A 137 -27.59 32.20 -26.05
C ARG A 137 -27.54 33.56 -25.33
N GLU A 138 -28.42 34.51 -25.68
CA GLU A 138 -28.54 35.81 -24.99
C GLU A 138 -29.15 35.69 -23.58
N GLU A 139 -30.06 34.73 -23.37
CA GLU A 139 -30.57 34.32 -22.06
C GLU A 139 -29.48 33.67 -21.19
N LEU A 140 -28.53 32.94 -21.80
CA LEU A 140 -27.35 32.40 -21.12
C LEU A 140 -26.32 33.50 -20.77
N GLU A 141 -26.09 34.48 -21.66
CA GLU A 141 -25.18 35.61 -21.43
C GLU A 141 -25.55 36.49 -20.22
N VAL A 142 -26.83 36.53 -19.84
CA VAL A 142 -27.31 37.33 -18.71
C VAL A 142 -27.27 36.60 -17.36
N GLN A 143 -27.02 35.30 -17.34
CA GLN A 143 -26.86 34.53 -16.10
C GLN A 143 -25.59 35.00 -15.34
N TYR A 144 -25.60 34.79 -14.03
CA TYR A 144 -24.38 34.89 -13.22
C TYR A 144 -23.48 33.68 -13.52
N ASP A 145 -22.18 33.82 -13.23
CA ASP A 145 -21.16 32.83 -13.54
C ASP A 145 -21.12 32.46 -15.03
N ASN A 146 -20.89 33.46 -15.88
CA ASN A 146 -20.57 33.29 -17.30
C ASN A 146 -19.56 34.33 -17.81
N VAL A 147 -18.74 33.90 -18.79
CA VAL A 147 -17.79 34.76 -19.52
C VAL A 147 -18.15 34.75 -21.00
N VAL A 148 -18.20 35.91 -21.65
CA VAL A 148 -18.56 36.03 -23.07
C VAL A 148 -17.38 36.55 -23.88
N ILE A 149 -17.03 35.85 -24.95
CA ILE A 149 -16.05 36.30 -25.95
C ILE A 149 -16.74 36.64 -27.27
N GLU A 150 -16.21 37.64 -27.98
CA GLU A 150 -16.77 38.15 -29.24
C GLU A 150 -15.67 38.55 -30.24
N LYS A 151 -15.93 38.33 -31.53
CA LYS A 151 -15.24 38.95 -32.67
C LYS A 151 -16.28 39.59 -33.58
N THR A 152 -16.02 40.79 -34.11
CA THR A 152 -16.95 41.48 -35.04
C THR A 152 -16.20 42.01 -36.27
N ASP A 153 -16.91 42.36 -37.34
CA ASP A 153 -16.31 43.03 -38.52
C ASP A 153 -15.62 44.36 -38.17
N ARG A 154 -15.92 44.94 -37.00
CA ARG A 154 -15.36 46.20 -36.49
C ARG A 154 -14.24 46.00 -35.47
N SER A 155 -14.12 44.79 -34.91
CA SER A 155 -13.05 44.36 -34.00
C SER A 155 -12.52 43.01 -34.49
N PRO A 156 -11.50 43.00 -35.37
CA PRO A 156 -10.99 41.78 -35.98
C PRO A 156 -10.28 40.85 -34.98
N GLN A 157 -9.94 41.35 -33.79
CA GLN A 157 -9.42 40.57 -32.68
C GLN A 157 -10.56 40.09 -31.77
N ILE A 158 -10.40 38.89 -31.20
CA ILE A 158 -11.34 38.29 -30.25
C ILE A 158 -11.17 38.97 -28.87
N GLN A 159 -12.28 39.44 -28.28
CA GLN A 159 -12.27 40.16 -27.00
C GLN A 159 -13.25 39.57 -25.99
N VAL A 160 -12.94 39.69 -24.69
CA VAL A 160 -13.86 39.34 -23.60
C VAL A 160 -14.81 40.51 -23.35
N VAL A 161 -16.07 40.39 -23.77
CA VAL A 161 -17.04 41.51 -23.81
C VAL A 161 -18.03 41.54 -22.64
N ASN A 162 -18.18 40.45 -21.88
CA ASN A 162 -18.98 40.41 -20.66
C ASN A 162 -18.36 39.44 -19.64
N ARG A 163 -18.46 39.78 -18.36
CA ARG A 163 -17.94 39.02 -17.21
C ARG A 163 -18.89 39.19 -16.03
N ARG A 164 -19.75 38.20 -15.77
CA ARG A 164 -20.71 38.22 -14.64
C ARG A 164 -20.24 37.31 -13.51
N LEU A 165 -19.06 37.61 -12.97
CA LEU A 165 -18.34 36.75 -12.03
C LEU A 165 -18.30 37.34 -10.61
N PRO A 166 -18.35 36.51 -9.55
CA PRO A 166 -17.95 36.87 -8.20
C PRO A 166 -16.52 37.44 -8.14
N PRO A 167 -16.22 38.39 -7.22
CA PRO A 167 -14.93 39.08 -7.17
C PRO A 167 -13.72 38.14 -7.00
N ASP A 168 -13.93 37.08 -6.22
CA ASP A 168 -13.00 36.00 -5.88
C ASP A 168 -12.79 34.99 -7.02
N SER A 169 -13.75 34.85 -7.93
CA SER A 169 -13.66 33.96 -9.09
C SER A 169 -12.96 34.62 -10.30
N ALA A 170 -12.96 35.95 -10.38
CA ALA A 170 -12.52 36.72 -11.55
C ALA A 170 -11.09 36.44 -12.02
N GLU A 171 -10.15 36.14 -11.13
CA GLU A 171 -8.73 35.94 -11.48
C GLU A 171 -8.48 34.57 -12.15
N ARG A 172 -8.92 33.46 -11.53
CA ARG A 172 -8.79 32.09 -12.07
C ARG A 172 -9.39 31.98 -13.47
N LEU A 173 -10.52 32.65 -13.69
CA LEU A 173 -11.26 32.63 -14.95
C LEU A 173 -10.64 33.53 -16.01
N THR A 174 -10.10 34.68 -15.61
CA THR A 174 -9.30 35.50 -16.53
C THR A 174 -8.10 34.71 -17.07
N LYS A 175 -7.49 33.81 -16.28
CA LYS A 175 -6.44 32.91 -16.80
C LYS A 175 -7.00 31.94 -17.85
N ILE A 176 -7.98 31.10 -17.49
CA ILE A 176 -8.54 30.07 -18.41
C ILE A 176 -8.97 30.70 -19.76
N THR A 177 -9.72 31.81 -19.72
CA THR A 177 -10.17 32.47 -20.94
C THR A 177 -9.00 33.09 -21.73
N ARG A 178 -7.98 33.67 -21.07
CA ARG A 178 -6.77 34.12 -21.78
C ARG A 178 -6.06 32.96 -22.46
N ASP A 179 -5.87 31.84 -21.77
CA ASP A 179 -5.06 30.74 -22.30
C ASP A 179 -5.74 30.08 -23.52
N ILE A 180 -7.08 30.09 -23.59
CA ILE A 180 -7.87 29.73 -24.79
C ILE A 180 -7.74 30.79 -25.91
N LEU A 181 -7.74 32.09 -25.58
CA LEU A 181 -7.49 33.15 -26.57
C LEU A 181 -6.05 33.09 -27.13
N VAL A 182 -5.08 32.67 -26.32
CA VAL A 182 -3.67 32.42 -26.71
C VAL A 182 -3.51 31.21 -27.63
N LEU A 183 -4.48 30.27 -27.67
CA LEU A 183 -4.56 29.27 -28.74
C LEU A 183 -5.04 29.86 -30.06
N LEU A 184 -5.86 30.91 -30.03
CA LEU A 184 -6.48 31.49 -31.21
C LEU A 184 -5.71 32.68 -31.81
N GLU A 185 -4.83 33.34 -31.05
CA GLU A 185 -4.07 34.54 -31.47
C GLU A 185 -3.43 34.46 -32.87
N SER A 186 -2.82 33.32 -33.23
CA SER A 186 -2.18 33.13 -34.55
C SER A 186 -3.17 32.85 -35.69
N VAL A 187 -4.41 32.45 -35.39
CA VAL A 187 -5.43 32.00 -36.36
C VAL A 187 -6.70 32.86 -36.35
N GLU A 188 -6.86 33.79 -35.39
CA GLU A 188 -8.10 34.56 -35.19
C GLU A 188 -8.50 35.35 -36.43
N HIS A 189 -7.52 35.76 -37.24
CA HIS A 189 -7.72 36.51 -38.47
C HIS A 189 -8.52 35.73 -39.53
N PHE A 190 -8.46 34.40 -39.53
CA PHE A 190 -9.21 33.54 -40.45
C PHE A 190 -10.62 33.18 -39.96
N LEU A 191 -10.90 33.36 -38.66
CA LEU A 191 -12.22 33.08 -38.09
C LEU A 191 -13.27 34.13 -38.52
N PRO A 192 -14.53 33.74 -38.81
CA PRO A 192 -15.61 34.70 -39.06
C PRO A 192 -15.99 35.48 -37.78
N PRO A 193 -16.83 36.54 -37.88
CA PRO A 193 -17.45 37.18 -36.71
C PRO A 193 -18.24 36.17 -35.86
N PHE A 194 -18.14 36.28 -34.53
CA PHE A 194 -18.80 35.36 -33.60
C PHE A 194 -19.00 35.90 -32.19
N ARG A 195 -19.84 35.22 -31.39
CA ARG A 195 -20.04 35.50 -29.97
C ARG A 195 -20.40 34.22 -29.20
N ALA A 196 -19.56 33.83 -28.23
CA ALA A 196 -19.64 32.55 -27.52
C ALA A 196 -19.60 32.73 -25.99
N VAL A 197 -20.29 31.84 -25.27
CA VAL A 197 -20.44 31.88 -23.79
C VAL A 197 -19.68 30.71 -23.17
N PHE A 198 -18.81 30.99 -22.22
CA PHE A 198 -17.99 30.01 -21.51
C PHE A 198 -18.44 29.88 -20.06
N SER A 199 -18.72 28.64 -19.64
CA SER A 199 -19.03 28.33 -18.25
C SER A 199 -17.75 28.37 -17.41
N PRO A 200 -17.77 29.01 -16.22
CA PRO A 200 -16.64 29.07 -15.30
C PRO A 200 -16.21 27.77 -14.64
N HIS A 201 -17.12 26.81 -14.54
CA HIS A 201 -17.01 25.75 -13.55
C HIS A 201 -16.12 24.60 -14.05
N ASP A 202 -15.55 23.85 -13.10
CA ASP A 202 -14.82 22.62 -13.40
C ASP A 202 -15.73 21.52 -13.99
N ASN A 203 -17.06 21.72 -13.94
CA ASN A 203 -18.12 20.76 -14.23
C ASN A 203 -19.06 21.29 -15.34
N PRO A 204 -19.62 20.42 -16.20
CA PRO A 204 -20.64 20.79 -17.19
C PRO A 204 -21.99 21.14 -16.53
N ASN A 205 -22.82 21.93 -17.22
CA ASN A 205 -24.08 22.47 -16.67
C ASN A 205 -25.30 22.45 -17.63
N VAL A 206 -25.15 22.01 -18.89
CA VAL A 206 -26.24 21.98 -19.89
C VAL A 206 -26.77 20.57 -20.10
N VAL A 207 -27.80 20.20 -19.33
CA VAL A 207 -28.60 18.97 -19.56
C VAL A 207 -29.92 19.35 -20.23
N SER A 208 -30.37 18.56 -21.21
CA SER A 208 -31.67 18.67 -21.86
C SER A 208 -32.37 17.30 -21.86
N ASP A 209 -33.69 17.31 -21.99
CA ASP A 209 -34.48 16.07 -22.09
C ASP A 209 -34.09 15.26 -23.34
N TYR A 210 -34.19 13.93 -23.27
CA TYR A 210 -33.90 13.04 -24.38
C TYR A 210 -34.74 13.36 -25.62
N GLU A 211 -36.03 13.65 -25.46
CA GLU A 211 -36.94 13.93 -26.58
C GLU A 211 -36.55 15.24 -27.27
N MET A 212 -36.19 16.28 -26.50
CA MET A 212 -35.70 17.55 -27.04
C MET A 212 -34.40 17.35 -27.84
N THR A 213 -33.47 16.58 -27.28
CA THR A 213 -32.15 16.36 -27.85
C THR A 213 -32.22 15.50 -29.12
N SER A 214 -33.01 14.43 -29.10
CA SER A 214 -33.22 13.54 -30.26
C SER A 214 -34.04 14.19 -31.37
N MET A 215 -35.05 15.02 -31.05
CA MET A 215 -35.75 15.84 -32.05
C MET A 215 -34.80 16.84 -32.72
N ALA A 216 -33.92 17.50 -31.97
CA ALA A 216 -32.94 18.42 -32.52
C ALA A 216 -31.92 17.72 -33.43
N LEU A 217 -31.38 16.57 -33.00
CA LEU A 217 -30.50 15.74 -33.84
C LEU A 217 -31.20 15.24 -35.12
N ALA A 218 -32.46 14.83 -35.04
CA ALA A 218 -33.25 14.41 -36.19
C ALA A 218 -33.52 15.57 -37.17
N ALA A 219 -33.74 16.79 -36.66
CA ALA A 219 -33.87 17.99 -37.50
C ALA A 219 -32.53 18.33 -38.18
N ALA A 220 -31.42 18.29 -37.44
CA ALA A 220 -30.07 18.56 -37.93
C ALA A 220 -29.67 17.61 -39.08
N ALA A 221 -29.90 16.30 -38.89
CA ALA A 221 -29.61 15.26 -39.89
C ALA A 221 -30.46 15.38 -41.16
N ASN A 222 -31.71 15.85 -41.04
CA ASN A 222 -32.59 16.12 -42.18
C ASN A 222 -32.36 17.50 -42.83
N GLY A 223 -31.42 18.31 -42.32
CA GLY A 223 -31.17 19.67 -42.81
C GLY A 223 -32.31 20.66 -42.53
N SER A 224 -33.18 20.36 -41.55
CA SER A 224 -34.30 21.19 -41.13
C SER A 224 -34.03 21.88 -39.77
N THR A 225 -34.95 22.72 -39.31
CA THR A 225 -34.79 23.48 -38.06
C THR A 225 -36.08 23.55 -37.25
N LEU A 226 -35.98 23.28 -35.95
CA LEU A 226 -37.05 23.41 -34.97
C LEU A 226 -37.01 24.78 -34.28
N LYS A 227 -38.17 25.40 -34.09
CA LYS A 227 -38.34 26.61 -33.28
C LYS A 227 -38.53 26.24 -31.81
N ARG A 228 -38.27 27.17 -30.89
CA ARG A 228 -38.33 26.90 -29.44
C ARG A 228 -39.68 26.40 -28.95
N HIS A 229 -40.78 26.77 -29.61
CA HIS A 229 -42.14 26.33 -29.28
C HIS A 229 -42.55 25.00 -29.97
N GLU A 230 -41.68 24.43 -30.79
CA GLU A 230 -41.85 23.11 -31.43
C GLU A 230 -41.08 22.01 -30.65
N LEU A 231 -40.30 22.40 -29.63
CA LEU A 231 -39.62 21.49 -28.70
C LEU A 231 -40.60 20.95 -27.64
N PRO A 232 -40.39 19.71 -27.13
CA PRO A 232 -41.24 19.12 -26.11
C PRO A 232 -41.04 19.79 -24.75
N MET A 233 -42.05 19.67 -23.87
CA MET A 233 -41.89 20.05 -22.47
C MET A 233 -40.90 19.12 -21.77
N GLU A 234 -40.10 19.71 -20.87
CA GLU A 234 -39.15 19.04 -19.99
C GLU A 234 -39.80 18.02 -19.05
N GLN A 235 -39.17 16.86 -18.87
CA GLN A 235 -39.59 15.85 -17.90
C GLN A 235 -38.77 16.02 -16.60
N GLU A 236 -39.45 16.21 -15.46
CA GLU A 236 -38.82 16.36 -14.13
C GLU A 236 -38.29 15.02 -13.57
N LEU A 237 -37.47 14.32 -14.34
CA LEU A 237 -36.91 12.99 -14.03
C LEU A 237 -35.42 13.06 -13.65
N GLY A 238 -34.92 14.23 -13.25
CA GLY A 238 -33.53 14.42 -12.87
C GLY A 238 -32.55 14.05 -13.98
N TRP A 239 -31.41 13.43 -13.63
CA TRP A 239 -30.36 13.09 -14.59
C TRP A 239 -30.83 12.12 -15.68
N VAL A 240 -31.79 11.24 -15.41
CA VAL A 240 -32.26 10.25 -16.38
C VAL A 240 -33.24 10.84 -17.40
N SER A 241 -33.65 12.11 -17.27
CA SER A 241 -34.39 12.84 -18.31
C SER A 241 -33.66 12.85 -19.66
N ALA A 242 -32.33 12.94 -19.66
CA ALA A 242 -31.47 12.92 -20.84
C ALA A 242 -31.31 11.52 -21.49
N CYS A 243 -31.73 10.45 -20.80
CA CYS A 243 -31.60 9.09 -21.29
C CYS A 243 -32.82 8.61 -22.08
N HIS A 244 -32.59 7.84 -23.15
CA HIS A 244 -33.65 7.21 -23.95
C HIS A 244 -34.61 6.38 -23.06
N PRO A 245 -35.94 6.44 -23.24
CA PRO A 245 -36.90 5.79 -22.35
C PRO A 245 -36.75 4.27 -22.14
N SER A 246 -36.04 3.55 -23.03
CA SER A 246 -35.74 2.12 -22.85
C SER A 246 -34.38 1.82 -22.24
N SER A 247 -33.56 2.83 -21.92
CA SER A 247 -32.21 2.62 -21.38
C SER A 247 -32.26 1.94 -20.00
N PRO A 248 -31.18 1.23 -19.60
CA PRO A 248 -31.03 0.73 -18.23
C PRO A 248 -31.35 1.77 -17.16
N ALA A 249 -30.89 3.02 -17.34
CA ALA A 249 -31.15 4.12 -16.40
C ALA A 249 -32.61 4.62 -16.34
N ARG A 250 -33.46 4.26 -17.30
CA ARG A 250 -34.91 4.61 -17.30
C ARG A 250 -35.83 3.49 -16.83
N GLN A 251 -35.27 2.35 -16.43
CA GLN A 251 -36.00 1.24 -15.84
C GLN A 251 -36.16 1.45 -14.31
N PRO A 252 -37.23 0.93 -13.66
CA PRO A 252 -37.43 1.09 -12.23
C PRO A 252 -36.24 0.53 -11.43
N PRO A 253 -35.93 1.12 -10.26
CA PRO A 253 -34.60 1.02 -9.68
C PRO A 253 -34.18 -0.42 -9.39
N VAL A 254 -33.04 -0.79 -9.97
CA VAL A 254 -32.04 -1.57 -9.25
C VAL A 254 -31.74 -0.79 -7.98
N ASP A 255 -32.16 -1.33 -6.84
CA ASP A 255 -31.85 -0.83 -5.50
C ASP A 255 -30.33 -0.71 -5.33
N SER A 256 -29.87 0.38 -4.72
CA SER A 256 -28.43 0.62 -4.49
C SER A 256 -27.79 -0.47 -3.64
N ASP A 257 -28.58 -1.10 -2.78
CA ASP A 257 -28.14 -2.16 -1.89
C ASP A 257 -28.24 -3.55 -2.56
N ASN A 258 -28.83 -3.64 -3.77
CA ASN A 258 -29.05 -4.88 -4.53
C ASN A 258 -28.74 -4.69 -6.03
N LEU A 259 -27.49 -4.34 -6.37
CA LEU A 259 -26.98 -4.42 -7.74
C LEU A 259 -27.12 -5.86 -8.29
N PRO A 260 -27.48 -6.06 -9.57
CA PRO A 260 -27.71 -7.39 -10.12
C PRO A 260 -26.43 -8.23 -10.12
N GLU A 261 -26.50 -9.47 -9.61
CA GLU A 261 -25.40 -10.43 -9.67
C GLU A 261 -25.00 -10.69 -11.13
N ARG A 262 -23.81 -10.20 -11.54
CA ARG A 262 -23.25 -10.50 -12.86
C ARG A 262 -22.96 -12.02 -12.94
N PRO A 263 -23.56 -12.77 -13.88
CA PRO A 263 -23.54 -14.24 -13.86
C PRO A 263 -22.14 -14.85 -14.12
N PHE A 264 -21.21 -14.05 -14.67
CA PHE A 264 -19.78 -14.30 -14.63
C PHE A 264 -19.09 -13.02 -14.13
N ARG A 265 -18.23 -13.15 -13.12
CA ARG A 265 -17.87 -12.04 -12.21
C ARG A 265 -16.91 -11.00 -12.76
N LYS A 266 -16.17 -11.29 -13.85
CA LYS A 266 -15.07 -10.46 -14.33
C LYS A 266 -15.38 -9.84 -15.69
N THR A 267 -15.18 -8.53 -15.77
CA THR A 267 -15.32 -7.71 -16.97
C THR A 267 -14.10 -6.83 -17.17
N PHE A 268 -13.84 -6.39 -18.40
CA PHE A 268 -12.84 -5.38 -18.72
C PHE A 268 -13.41 -4.37 -19.72
N ILE A 269 -12.87 -3.14 -19.75
CA ILE A 269 -13.28 -2.14 -20.73
C ILE A 269 -12.82 -2.52 -22.15
N SER A 270 -13.77 -2.67 -23.06
CA SER A 270 -13.51 -2.83 -24.51
C SER A 270 -13.81 -1.57 -25.32
N ASP A 271 -14.84 -0.80 -24.93
CA ASP A 271 -15.10 0.56 -25.42
C ASP A 271 -15.18 1.52 -24.23
N HIS A 272 -14.10 2.29 -24.01
CA HIS A 272 -14.01 3.21 -22.89
C HIS A 272 -15.06 4.33 -22.95
N ARG A 273 -15.48 4.76 -24.15
CA ARG A 273 -16.51 5.79 -24.32
C ARG A 273 -17.91 5.26 -23.96
N ARG A 274 -18.26 4.03 -24.34
CA ARG A 274 -19.54 3.41 -23.93
C ARG A 274 -19.60 3.20 -22.41
N THR A 275 -18.47 2.87 -21.77
CA THR A 275 -18.41 2.78 -20.30
C THR A 275 -18.47 4.12 -19.55
N MET A 276 -18.40 5.27 -20.24
CA MET A 276 -18.63 6.60 -19.65
C MET A 276 -20.11 7.00 -19.62
N ASP A 277 -21.00 6.24 -20.26
CA ASP A 277 -22.41 6.61 -20.43
C ASP A 277 -23.27 6.18 -19.22
N PRO A 278 -23.80 7.13 -18.41
CA PRO A 278 -24.70 6.81 -17.30
C PRO A 278 -26.03 6.19 -17.73
N CYS A 279 -26.43 6.36 -18.99
CA CYS A 279 -27.65 5.75 -19.53
C CYS A 279 -27.48 4.23 -19.74
N LEU A 280 -26.27 3.78 -20.08
CA LEU A 280 -25.89 2.36 -20.15
C LEU A 280 -25.51 1.82 -18.76
N HIS A 281 -24.76 2.61 -17.99
CA HIS A 281 -24.22 2.24 -16.66
C HIS A 281 -24.80 3.14 -15.55
N PRO A 282 -26.05 2.92 -15.10
CA PRO A 282 -26.71 3.79 -14.12
C PRO A 282 -26.01 3.88 -12.76
N THR A 283 -25.15 2.92 -12.42
CA THR A 283 -24.29 2.95 -11.21
C THR A 283 -23.31 4.14 -11.19
N ILE A 284 -23.05 4.77 -12.35
CA ILE A 284 -22.28 6.01 -12.45
C ILE A 284 -22.99 7.16 -11.70
N LEU A 285 -24.33 7.25 -11.79
CA LEU A 285 -25.12 8.31 -11.14
C LEU A 285 -25.00 8.28 -9.61
N HIS A 286 -24.79 7.09 -9.06
CA HIS A 286 -24.65 6.84 -7.62
C HIS A 286 -23.19 6.71 -7.17
N SER A 287 -22.21 6.92 -8.06
CA SER A 287 -20.79 6.77 -7.69
C SER A 287 -19.79 7.65 -8.44
N HIS A 288 -20.25 8.80 -8.93
CA HIS A 288 -19.40 9.90 -9.36
C HIS A 288 -19.89 11.23 -8.76
N GLY A 289 -18.95 12.07 -8.30
CA GLY A 289 -19.26 13.32 -7.60
C GLY A 289 -20.11 14.32 -8.38
N GLN A 290 -19.99 14.34 -9.72
CA GLN A 290 -20.86 15.10 -10.64
C GLN A 290 -22.35 14.90 -10.35
N PHE A 291 -22.76 13.64 -10.19
CA PHE A 291 -24.17 13.25 -10.12
C PHE A 291 -24.65 13.18 -8.68
N LEU A 292 -23.82 12.65 -7.78
CA LEU A 292 -24.06 12.60 -6.33
C LEU A 292 -24.27 13.99 -5.72
N SER A 293 -23.58 15.03 -6.21
CA SER A 293 -23.75 16.41 -5.72
C SER A 293 -25.15 16.99 -5.96
N TYR A 294 -25.95 16.38 -6.86
CA TYR A 294 -27.30 16.82 -7.20
C TYR A 294 -28.24 15.61 -7.44
N ASN A 295 -28.21 14.59 -6.59
CA ASN A 295 -29.12 13.42 -6.67
C ASN A 295 -30.60 13.87 -6.40
N PRO A 296 -31.61 13.51 -7.23
CA PRO A 296 -31.60 12.65 -8.43
C PRO A 296 -31.33 13.38 -9.76
N GLY A 297 -31.27 14.72 -9.74
CA GLY A 297 -30.78 15.55 -10.82
C GLY A 297 -31.20 17.01 -10.63
N ARG A 298 -30.64 17.90 -11.45
CA ARG A 298 -31.30 19.17 -11.77
C ARG A 298 -32.40 18.91 -12.80
N SER A 299 -33.43 19.75 -12.87
CA SER A 299 -34.32 19.76 -14.04
C SER A 299 -33.51 20.08 -15.30
N PRO A 300 -33.77 19.40 -16.44
CA PRO A 300 -33.15 19.77 -17.71
C PRO A 300 -33.60 21.18 -18.14
N HIS A 301 -32.85 21.82 -19.04
CA HIS A 301 -33.19 23.15 -19.56
C HIS A 301 -34.29 23.08 -20.63
N ASN A 302 -35.30 23.95 -20.55
CA ASN A 302 -36.35 24.13 -21.57
C ASN A 302 -35.88 24.58 -22.97
N SER A 303 -34.58 24.77 -23.18
CA SER A 303 -34.03 25.15 -24.48
C SER A 303 -32.56 24.79 -24.61
N LEU A 304 -32.13 24.51 -25.85
CA LEU A 304 -30.73 24.29 -26.19
C LEU A 304 -30.01 25.63 -26.40
N ALA A 305 -28.94 25.85 -25.63
CA ALA A 305 -28.00 26.97 -25.79
C ALA A 305 -26.54 26.45 -25.74
N PRO A 306 -25.65 26.85 -26.66
CA PRO A 306 -24.26 26.38 -26.66
C PRO A 306 -23.44 27.08 -25.57
N SER A 307 -23.28 26.40 -24.44
CA SER A 307 -22.31 26.74 -23.38
C SER A 307 -20.99 26.02 -23.63
N PHE A 308 -19.86 26.72 -23.53
CA PHE A 308 -18.53 26.13 -23.63
C PHE A 308 -18.00 25.78 -22.24
N SER A 309 -17.80 24.49 -21.96
CA SER A 309 -17.34 24.00 -20.66
C SER A 309 -16.16 23.05 -20.85
N LEU A 310 -15.14 23.16 -19.99
CA LEU A 310 -13.83 22.49 -20.17
C LEU A 310 -13.90 20.95 -20.16
N CYS A 311 -14.99 20.38 -19.67
CA CYS A 311 -15.38 18.99 -19.89
C CYS A 311 -16.91 18.89 -20.08
N SER A 312 -17.35 17.77 -20.63
CA SER A 312 -18.76 17.36 -20.69
C SER A 312 -18.86 15.86 -20.40
N THR A 313 -20.06 15.34 -20.19
CA THR A 313 -20.35 13.91 -20.01
C THR A 313 -21.31 13.44 -21.10
N MET A 314 -21.52 12.12 -21.24
CA MET A 314 -22.40 11.56 -22.28
C MET A 314 -23.88 12.02 -22.20
N ILE A 315 -24.30 12.68 -21.11
CA ILE A 315 -25.66 13.23 -20.92
C ILE A 315 -25.70 14.77 -20.80
N HIS A 316 -24.61 15.48 -21.12
CA HIS A 316 -24.54 16.94 -21.13
C HIS A 316 -24.19 17.45 -22.54
N ASN A 317 -24.82 18.56 -22.94
CA ASN A 317 -24.65 19.20 -24.25
C ASN A 317 -23.71 20.42 -24.20
N ASP A 318 -22.89 20.52 -23.16
CA ASP A 318 -21.81 21.50 -23.08
C ASP A 318 -20.77 21.24 -24.19
N VAL A 319 -20.39 22.28 -24.93
CA VAL A 319 -19.40 22.22 -26.01
C VAL A 319 -17.99 22.23 -25.41
N ARG A 320 -17.19 21.21 -25.71
CA ARG A 320 -15.85 21.02 -25.10
C ARG A 320 -14.76 21.73 -25.91
N PRO A 321 -14.14 22.82 -25.41
CA PRO A 321 -12.96 23.42 -26.03
C PRO A 321 -11.70 22.60 -25.74
N ALA A 322 -10.62 22.87 -26.45
CA ALA A 322 -9.31 22.32 -26.10
C ALA A 322 -8.86 22.89 -24.75
N GLY A 323 -8.67 22.02 -23.76
CA GLY A 323 -8.34 22.42 -22.38
C GLY A 323 -6.92 23.01 -22.28
N PRO A 324 -6.72 24.26 -21.81
CA PRO A 324 -5.44 24.97 -21.87
C PRO A 324 -4.44 24.56 -20.76
N TYR A 325 -4.47 23.31 -20.31
CA TYR A 325 -3.69 22.83 -19.15
C TYR A 325 -2.56 21.89 -19.57
N GLY A 326 -1.35 22.18 -19.10
CA GLY A 326 -0.18 21.31 -19.27
C GLY A 326 0.43 21.40 -20.66
N TRP A 327 0.89 22.59 -21.05
CA TRP A 327 1.75 22.79 -22.21
C TRP A 327 2.93 21.80 -22.15
N ILE A 328 3.40 21.30 -23.29
CA ILE A 328 4.50 20.31 -23.29
C ILE A 328 5.82 20.96 -22.83
N GLU A 329 5.92 22.28 -23.01
CA GLU A 329 6.95 23.21 -22.57
C GLU A 329 6.93 23.44 -21.04
N ASP A 330 5.77 23.33 -20.38
CA ASP A 330 5.66 23.38 -18.90
C ASP A 330 6.12 22.05 -18.25
N ILE A 331 6.29 21.00 -19.05
CA ILE A 331 6.51 19.61 -18.58
C ILE A 331 7.91 19.12 -18.95
N LEU A 332 8.47 19.51 -20.10
CA LEU A 332 9.80 19.10 -20.57
C LEU A 332 10.84 20.22 -20.39
N PRO A 333 12.13 19.88 -20.11
CA PRO A 333 12.68 18.54 -19.97
C PRO A 333 12.48 17.94 -18.57
N ARG A 334 12.08 16.66 -18.50
CA ARG A 334 11.99 15.91 -17.24
C ARG A 334 13.31 15.22 -16.90
N SER A 335 14.18 15.92 -16.19
CA SER A 335 15.30 15.30 -15.44
C SER A 335 14.86 14.62 -14.14
N ASP A 336 13.57 14.69 -13.81
CA ASP A 336 12.95 14.14 -12.60
C ASP A 336 12.22 12.80 -12.80
N ASP A 337 12.36 12.20 -13.98
CA ASP A 337 11.61 11.00 -14.40
C ASP A 337 12.53 9.99 -15.09
N PRO A 338 13.07 9.00 -14.35
CA PRO A 338 14.05 8.06 -14.88
C PRO A 338 13.46 7.09 -15.93
N PRO A 339 14.31 6.42 -16.72
CA PRO A 339 13.94 5.30 -17.59
C PRO A 339 13.14 4.21 -16.85
N TRP A 340 12.37 3.41 -17.60
CA TRP A 340 11.51 2.35 -17.04
C TRP A 340 12.28 1.37 -16.14
N GLU A 341 13.49 1.02 -16.54
CA GLU A 341 14.39 0.07 -15.89
C GLU A 341 15.03 0.63 -14.60
N GLU A 342 15.02 1.96 -14.43
CA GLU A 342 15.53 2.68 -13.26
C GLU A 342 14.41 3.07 -12.26
N LYS A 343 13.14 2.77 -12.58
CA LYS A 343 12.01 3.00 -11.67
C LYS A 343 11.99 1.96 -10.56
N THR A 344 12.20 2.42 -9.34
CA THR A 344 12.46 1.56 -8.17
C THR A 344 11.22 1.04 -7.47
N ASP A 345 10.09 1.75 -7.52
CA ASP A 345 8.84 1.31 -6.88
C ASP A 345 7.89 0.76 -7.95
N GLU A 346 7.43 -0.47 -7.74
CA GLU A 346 6.64 -1.20 -8.73
C GLU A 346 5.15 -1.20 -8.38
N ARG A 347 4.76 -0.53 -7.29
CA ARG A 347 3.35 -0.27 -6.95
C ARG A 347 2.72 0.79 -7.84
N MET A 348 1.40 0.77 -7.88
CA MET A 348 0.61 1.84 -8.49
C MET A 348 0.47 3.03 -7.54
N VAL A 349 0.97 4.19 -7.95
CA VAL A 349 0.93 5.42 -7.14
C VAL A 349 -0.29 6.29 -7.42
N TRP A 350 -0.87 6.84 -6.35
CA TRP A 350 -1.72 8.02 -6.43
C TRP A 350 -1.51 8.97 -5.26
N ARG A 351 -1.46 10.26 -5.59
CA ARG A 351 -1.53 11.39 -4.66
C ARG A 351 -2.44 12.47 -5.24
N GLY A 352 -3.34 12.98 -4.42
CA GLY A 352 -4.25 14.08 -4.76
C GLY A 352 -5.08 14.53 -3.57
N SER A 353 -5.87 15.59 -3.74
CA SER A 353 -6.86 16.06 -2.76
C SER A 353 -8.20 15.32 -2.91
N ASN A 354 -9.02 15.37 -1.85
CA ASN A 354 -10.42 14.94 -1.84
C ASN A 354 -11.38 15.88 -2.60
N THR A 355 -10.91 16.43 -3.72
CA THR A 355 -11.76 17.17 -4.68
C THR A 355 -12.52 16.20 -5.58
N GLY A 356 -13.77 16.50 -5.87
CA GLY A 356 -14.69 15.62 -6.59
C GLY A 356 -16.13 15.78 -6.13
N ILE A 357 -16.31 16.05 -4.84
CA ILE A 357 -17.60 16.29 -4.21
C ILE A 357 -17.43 17.19 -2.97
N SER A 358 -18.43 17.99 -2.66
CA SER A 358 -18.48 18.71 -1.38
C SER A 358 -18.77 17.71 -0.26
N HIS A 359 -17.84 17.58 0.68
CA HIS A 359 -17.99 16.70 1.82
C HIS A 359 -18.95 17.33 2.83
N GLY A 360 -20.09 16.67 3.04
CA GLY A 360 -21.12 17.05 4.00
C GLY A 360 -21.51 15.92 4.95
N VAL A 361 -22.34 16.26 5.94
CA VAL A 361 -22.79 15.33 7.00
C VAL A 361 -23.56 14.13 6.44
N GLY A 362 -24.32 14.31 5.35
CA GLY A 362 -25.10 13.25 4.69
C GLY A 362 -24.29 12.09 4.10
N GLY A 363 -22.95 12.23 4.01
CA GLY A 363 -22.05 11.08 3.86
C GLY A 363 -21.87 10.49 2.47
N GLU A 364 -22.70 10.87 1.48
CA GLU A 364 -22.65 10.44 0.06
C GLU A 364 -21.27 10.55 -0.59
N TRP A 365 -20.42 11.46 -0.10
CA TRP A 365 -19.04 11.61 -0.58
C TRP A 365 -18.21 10.33 -0.50
N ARG A 366 -18.57 9.36 0.34
CA ARG A 366 -17.93 8.04 0.40
C ARG A 366 -18.06 7.23 -0.91
N HIS A 367 -19.10 7.51 -1.69
CA HIS A 367 -19.35 6.88 -2.99
C HIS A 367 -18.66 7.61 -4.15
N ALA A 368 -18.11 8.80 -3.92
CA ALA A 368 -17.40 9.56 -4.94
C ALA A 368 -16.07 8.90 -5.32
N GLN A 369 -15.64 9.13 -6.55
CA GLN A 369 -14.61 8.35 -7.24
C GLN A 369 -13.24 8.34 -6.54
N ARG A 370 -12.83 9.41 -5.86
CA ARG A 370 -11.54 9.48 -5.15
C ARG A 370 -11.59 8.87 -3.76
N ASP A 371 -12.66 9.13 -3.04
CA ASP A 371 -12.92 8.57 -1.72
C ASP A 371 -13.09 7.06 -1.82
N ARG A 372 -13.93 6.57 -2.77
CA ARG A 372 -14.02 5.14 -3.09
C ARG A 372 -12.65 4.56 -3.46
N LEU A 373 -11.86 5.21 -4.31
CA LEU A 373 -10.51 4.73 -4.65
C LEU A 373 -9.64 4.55 -3.40
N VAL A 374 -9.56 5.58 -2.55
CA VAL A 374 -8.75 5.52 -1.32
C VAL A 374 -9.31 4.46 -0.36
N PHE A 375 -10.62 4.31 -0.22
CA PHE A 375 -11.24 3.23 0.58
C PHE A 375 -10.92 1.84 0.02
N TYR A 376 -11.10 1.63 -1.29
CA TYR A 376 -11.04 0.32 -1.95
C TYR A 376 -9.67 -0.33 -1.80
N VAL A 377 -8.60 0.44 -2.03
CA VAL A 377 -7.21 -0.05 -1.99
C VAL A 377 -6.54 0.07 -0.61
N ASN A 378 -7.17 0.72 0.39
CA ASN A 378 -6.69 0.71 1.78
C ASN A 378 -7.56 -0.15 2.71
N ASN A 379 -8.62 -0.78 2.19
CA ASN A 379 -9.43 -1.74 2.94
C ASN A 379 -8.71 -3.09 2.99
N MET A 380 -8.19 -3.46 4.16
CA MET A 380 -7.49 -4.72 4.37
C MET A 380 -8.43 -5.90 4.70
N THR A 381 -9.71 -5.64 4.95
CA THR A 381 -10.66 -6.63 5.47
C THR A 381 -11.31 -7.48 4.37
N GLY A 382 -11.23 -8.81 4.53
CA GLY A 382 -11.83 -9.80 3.65
C GLY A 382 -10.97 -10.15 2.44
N THR A 383 -11.57 -10.80 1.45
CA THR A 383 -10.90 -11.30 0.25
C THR A 383 -11.30 -10.53 -1.02
N LEU A 384 -10.54 -10.75 -2.09
CA LEU A 384 -10.87 -10.41 -3.47
C LEU A 384 -10.67 -11.65 -4.35
N ASP A 385 -11.61 -11.90 -5.26
CA ASP A 385 -11.44 -12.85 -6.36
C ASP A 385 -10.53 -12.21 -7.41
N ILE A 386 -9.41 -12.85 -7.77
CA ILE A 386 -8.39 -12.31 -8.68
C ILE A 386 -8.07 -13.27 -9.82
N LEU A 387 -8.03 -12.78 -11.05
CA LEU A 387 -7.56 -13.53 -12.22
C LEU A 387 -6.04 -13.74 -12.19
N ARG A 388 -5.58 -14.93 -12.57
CA ARG A 388 -4.16 -15.23 -12.74
C ARG A 388 -3.62 -14.55 -14.00
N SER A 389 -2.45 -13.93 -13.93
CA SER A 389 -1.68 -13.56 -15.13
C SER A 389 -0.97 -14.80 -15.69
N PRO A 390 -1.33 -15.29 -16.91
CA PRO A 390 -0.62 -16.38 -17.57
C PRO A 390 0.70 -15.88 -18.20
N LEU A 391 1.58 -16.79 -18.63
CA LEU A 391 2.84 -16.37 -19.26
C LEU A 391 2.69 -15.91 -20.73
N ASN A 392 1.55 -16.19 -21.36
CA ASN A 392 1.31 -16.02 -22.80
C ASN A 392 -0.20 -16.11 -23.12
N ASP A 393 -0.56 -15.78 -24.35
CA ASP A 393 -1.91 -15.80 -24.91
C ASP A 393 -2.46 -17.20 -25.22
N SER A 394 -1.63 -18.24 -25.11
CA SER A 394 -1.97 -19.63 -25.45
C SER A 394 -2.36 -20.47 -24.23
N GLU A 395 -2.24 -19.92 -23.02
CA GLU A 395 -2.78 -20.47 -21.77
C GLU A 395 -4.19 -19.90 -21.49
N PRO A 396 -5.15 -20.71 -21.01
CA PRO A 396 -6.43 -20.19 -20.54
C PRO A 396 -6.25 -19.38 -19.24
N VAL A 397 -7.01 -18.29 -19.08
CA VAL A 397 -6.95 -17.45 -17.86
C VAL A 397 -7.38 -18.20 -16.59
N GLY A 398 -8.31 -19.15 -16.72
CA GLY A 398 -8.85 -19.94 -15.61
C GLY A 398 -9.86 -19.18 -14.76
N ASP A 399 -10.30 -19.82 -13.67
CA ASP A 399 -11.23 -19.23 -12.70
C ASP A 399 -10.48 -18.30 -11.71
N PRO A 400 -11.12 -17.22 -11.21
CA PRO A 400 -10.52 -16.35 -10.21
C PRO A 400 -10.14 -17.08 -8.92
N THR A 401 -8.99 -16.74 -8.34
CA THR A 401 -8.52 -17.25 -7.05
C THR A 401 -8.78 -16.23 -5.94
N PRO A 402 -9.35 -16.61 -4.78
CA PRO A 402 -9.60 -15.70 -3.67
C PRO A 402 -8.30 -15.40 -2.89
N MET A 403 -7.93 -14.13 -2.78
CA MET A 403 -6.75 -13.66 -2.03
C MET A 403 -7.16 -12.68 -0.92
N ARG A 404 -6.38 -12.61 0.18
CA ARG A 404 -6.64 -11.66 1.28
C ARG A 404 -6.26 -10.24 0.88
N LYS A 405 -7.14 -9.27 1.15
CA LYS A 405 -6.83 -7.84 0.89
C LYS A 405 -5.64 -7.34 1.70
N ALA A 406 -5.49 -7.78 2.95
CA ALA A 406 -4.36 -7.45 3.80
C ALA A 406 -2.98 -7.79 3.19
N HIS A 407 -2.91 -8.76 2.26
CA HIS A 407 -1.68 -9.13 1.57
C HIS A 407 -1.58 -8.40 0.21
N VAL A 408 -2.66 -8.45 -0.58
CA VAL A 408 -2.71 -7.88 -1.95
C VAL A 408 -2.60 -6.35 -1.96
N ASN A 409 -3.35 -5.65 -1.10
CA ASN A 409 -3.49 -4.20 -1.22
C ASN A 409 -2.19 -3.42 -0.88
N PRO A 410 -1.47 -3.71 0.22
CA PRO A 410 -0.20 -3.04 0.52
C PRO A 410 0.92 -3.36 -0.50
N ALA A 411 0.90 -4.59 -1.03
CA ALA A 411 1.86 -5.06 -2.02
C ALA A 411 1.71 -4.36 -3.37
N LEU A 412 0.49 -3.96 -3.76
CA LEU A 412 0.19 -3.39 -5.08
C LEU A 412 0.01 -1.87 -5.10
N PHE A 413 -0.48 -1.24 -4.03
CA PHE A 413 -0.93 0.15 -4.08
C PHE A 413 -0.18 1.09 -3.13
N ASP A 414 0.19 2.26 -3.63
CA ASP A 414 0.54 3.43 -2.83
C ASP A 414 -0.40 4.60 -3.19
N ILE A 415 -1.65 4.47 -2.78
CA ILE A 415 -2.76 5.35 -3.16
C ILE A 415 -3.34 6.02 -1.91
N GLN A 416 -3.18 7.34 -1.81
CA GLN A 416 -3.63 8.09 -0.64
C GLN A 416 -3.87 9.58 -0.94
N PHE A 417 -4.74 10.21 -0.15
CA PHE A 417 -4.90 11.66 -0.13
C PHE A 417 -3.62 12.39 0.31
N ALA A 418 -3.40 13.60 -0.21
CA ALA A 418 -2.12 14.30 -0.13
C ALA A 418 -2.25 15.82 0.14
N GLY A 419 -1.62 16.27 1.23
CA GLY A 419 -1.71 17.63 1.74
C GLY A 419 -2.71 17.72 2.89
N GLN A 420 -3.57 18.73 2.86
CA GLN A 420 -4.68 18.90 3.82
C GLN A 420 -6.03 18.66 3.15
N PRO A 421 -7.09 18.30 3.91
CA PRO A 421 -8.46 18.23 3.42
C PRO A 421 -8.92 19.54 2.80
N VAL A 422 -9.77 19.42 1.79
CA VAL A 422 -10.45 20.53 1.10
C VAL A 422 -11.89 20.12 0.79
N ALA A 423 -12.69 21.03 0.22
CA ALA A 423 -14.10 20.79 -0.13
C ALA A 423 -14.95 20.31 1.08
N CYS A 424 -14.64 20.79 2.28
CA CYS A 424 -15.32 20.50 3.55
C CYS A 424 -15.50 21.79 4.37
N PRO A 425 -16.53 21.88 5.23
CA PRO A 425 -16.54 22.83 6.35
C PRO A 425 -15.40 22.52 7.34
N ALA A 426 -14.84 23.53 8.00
CA ALA A 426 -13.63 23.39 8.82
C ALA A 426 -13.68 22.24 9.85
N GLU A 427 -14.74 22.17 10.65
CA GLU A 427 -14.96 21.11 11.66
C GLU A 427 -14.98 19.69 11.06
N LEU A 428 -15.49 19.56 9.83
CA LEU A 428 -15.47 18.30 9.09
C LEU A 428 -14.10 18.06 8.44
N CYS A 429 -13.38 19.09 8.02
CA CYS A 429 -12.01 18.96 7.53
C CYS A 429 -11.10 18.37 8.61
N ASP A 430 -11.15 18.86 9.84
CA ASP A 430 -10.36 18.29 10.96
C ASP A 430 -10.72 16.82 11.22
N SER A 431 -12.01 16.50 11.14
CA SER A 431 -12.51 15.11 11.25
C SER A 431 -11.99 14.21 10.11
N LEU A 432 -11.95 14.72 8.87
CA LEU A 432 -11.41 14.02 7.70
C LEU A 432 -9.88 13.89 7.74
N HIS A 433 -9.18 14.86 8.35
CA HIS A 433 -7.73 14.80 8.56
C HIS A 433 -7.36 13.64 9.49
N ASP A 434 -8.13 13.41 10.55
CA ASP A 434 -7.90 12.32 11.50
C ASP A 434 -8.43 10.95 11.02
N PHE A 435 -9.42 10.95 10.13
CA PHE A 435 -10.02 9.73 9.58
C PHE A 435 -9.16 9.05 8.48
N PHE A 436 -8.55 9.83 7.58
CA PHE A 436 -7.67 9.31 6.52
C PHE A 436 -6.18 9.50 6.86
N ASP A 437 -5.30 8.63 6.35
CA ASP A 437 -3.84 8.72 6.54
C ASP A 437 -3.17 9.68 5.54
N TRP A 438 -3.57 10.95 5.54
CA TRP A 438 -3.06 12.01 4.64
C TRP A 438 -1.52 12.02 4.54
N ARG A 439 -1.01 11.84 3.31
CA ARG A 439 0.41 11.90 2.95
C ARG A 439 0.85 13.33 2.66
N ARG A 440 2.16 13.55 2.59
CA ARG A 440 2.72 14.78 2.01
C ARG A 440 2.54 14.76 0.49
N ARG A 441 2.46 15.94 -0.15
CA ARG A 441 2.42 16.05 -1.62
C ARG A 441 3.79 15.66 -2.18
N GLN A 442 3.83 14.66 -3.06
CA GLN A 442 5.06 14.22 -3.72
C GLN A 442 5.61 15.30 -4.65
N LYS A 443 6.93 15.47 -4.65
CA LYS A 443 7.68 16.12 -5.72
C LYS A 443 7.64 15.25 -6.99
N ASN A 444 7.78 15.85 -8.18
CA ASN A 444 7.85 15.08 -9.43
C ASN A 444 8.90 13.95 -9.37
N SER A 445 10.07 14.21 -8.79
CA SER A 445 11.17 13.23 -8.61
C SER A 445 10.91 12.12 -7.59
N GLN A 446 9.82 12.21 -6.82
CA GLN A 446 9.32 11.11 -5.99
C GLN A 446 8.28 10.31 -6.79
N ALA A 447 7.35 10.99 -7.48
CA ALA A 447 6.37 10.33 -8.35
C ALA A 447 7.01 9.62 -9.56
N GLY A 448 8.13 10.12 -10.08
CA GLY A 448 8.88 9.50 -11.18
C GLY A 448 9.51 8.15 -10.84
N ARG A 449 9.59 7.76 -9.56
CA ARG A 449 10.14 6.47 -9.13
C ARG A 449 9.21 5.28 -9.37
N TYR A 450 7.93 5.53 -9.59
CA TYR A 450 6.92 4.47 -9.71
C TYR A 450 6.72 4.06 -11.16
N LYS A 451 6.73 2.76 -11.46
CA LYS A 451 6.40 2.24 -12.80
C LYS A 451 4.97 2.55 -13.23
N TYR A 452 4.03 2.61 -12.29
CA TYR A 452 2.60 2.68 -12.58
C TYR A 452 1.93 3.83 -11.81
N ALA A 453 1.05 4.58 -12.47
CA ALA A 453 0.38 5.75 -11.88
C ALA A 453 -1.12 5.75 -12.21
N PHE A 454 -1.95 6.06 -11.20
CA PHE A 454 -3.40 6.13 -11.38
C PHE A 454 -3.89 7.54 -11.74
N ASP A 455 -4.89 7.61 -12.61
CA ASP A 455 -5.64 8.80 -12.92
C ASP A 455 -7.14 8.65 -12.69
N VAL A 456 -7.70 9.66 -12.00
CA VAL A 456 -9.09 9.71 -11.54
C VAL A 456 -9.55 11.16 -11.45
N ASP A 457 -10.77 11.40 -11.90
CA ASP A 457 -11.41 12.70 -11.98
C ASP A 457 -11.42 13.47 -10.65
N GLY A 458 -11.36 14.80 -10.76
CA GLY A 458 -11.58 15.75 -9.67
C GLY A 458 -13.05 16.17 -9.64
N ASN A 459 -13.30 17.47 -9.47
CA ASN A 459 -14.65 18.04 -9.58
C ASN A 459 -15.23 17.73 -10.97
N GLY A 460 -14.48 18.08 -12.02
CA GLY A 460 -14.59 17.49 -13.36
C GLY A 460 -13.41 16.59 -13.70
N TRP A 461 -13.05 16.50 -14.98
CA TRP A 461 -11.91 15.71 -15.49
C TRP A 461 -10.58 15.93 -14.74
N SER A 462 -9.66 14.95 -14.84
CA SER A 462 -8.35 15.04 -14.20
C SER A 462 -7.32 15.81 -15.02
N GLY A 463 -7.19 17.12 -14.76
CA GLY A 463 -6.09 17.95 -15.28
C GLY A 463 -4.66 17.50 -14.92
N ARG A 464 -4.47 16.36 -14.25
CA ARG A 464 -3.16 15.72 -14.04
C ARG A 464 -2.76 14.81 -15.20
N PHE A 465 -3.72 14.29 -15.99
CA PHE A 465 -3.49 13.19 -16.94
C PHE A 465 -2.33 13.49 -17.89
N LYS A 466 -2.32 14.66 -18.53
CA LYS A 466 -1.25 15.16 -19.40
C LYS A 466 0.16 14.99 -18.80
N ARG A 467 0.36 15.36 -17.52
CA ARG A 467 1.67 15.22 -16.85
C ARG A 467 2.03 13.76 -16.55
N LEU A 468 1.03 12.91 -16.28
CA LEU A 468 1.23 11.48 -16.03
C LEU A 468 1.57 10.74 -17.33
N ILE A 469 0.80 10.92 -18.40
CA ILE A 469 1.03 10.25 -19.69
C ILE A 469 2.29 10.76 -20.40
N THR A 470 2.79 11.96 -20.07
CA THR A 470 4.11 12.45 -20.53
C THR A 470 5.29 11.89 -19.72
N SER A 471 5.06 11.02 -18.74
CA SER A 471 6.13 10.36 -17.99
C SER A 471 6.58 9.04 -18.63
N ASN A 472 7.62 8.44 -18.08
CA ASN A 472 8.04 7.07 -18.35
C ASN A 472 7.13 6.02 -17.66
N SER A 473 6.10 6.40 -16.92
CA SER A 473 5.24 5.49 -16.13
C SER A 473 3.97 5.11 -16.89
N LEU A 474 3.50 3.87 -16.72
CA LEU A 474 2.23 3.42 -17.28
C LEU A 474 1.06 4.07 -16.53
N VAL A 475 0.14 4.71 -17.26
CA VAL A 475 -1.04 5.34 -16.68
C VAL A 475 -2.26 4.42 -16.77
N PHE A 476 -2.88 4.20 -15.63
CA PHE A 476 -4.22 3.61 -15.51
C PHE A 476 -5.21 4.76 -15.32
N LYS A 477 -6.30 4.83 -16.08
CA LYS A 477 -7.27 5.93 -16.03
C LYS A 477 -8.69 5.41 -15.88
N THR A 478 -9.38 5.92 -14.85
CA THR A 478 -10.84 5.91 -14.76
C THR A 478 -11.35 7.33 -15.00
N THR A 479 -12.40 7.50 -15.81
CA THR A 479 -13.07 8.80 -15.99
C THR A 479 -14.52 8.62 -16.45
N ILE A 480 -15.37 9.62 -16.22
CA ILE A 480 -16.69 9.75 -16.87
C ILE A 480 -16.72 10.83 -17.95
N TYR A 481 -15.62 11.57 -18.13
CA TYR A 481 -15.56 12.71 -19.04
C TYR A 481 -14.83 12.30 -20.33
N PRO A 482 -15.51 12.25 -21.49
CA PRO A 482 -14.83 12.27 -22.77
C PRO A 482 -14.12 13.63 -22.92
N GLU A 483 -12.81 13.65 -22.72
CA GLU A 483 -11.96 14.84 -22.86
C GLU A 483 -11.71 15.16 -24.36
N TRP A 484 -11.29 16.40 -24.69
CA TRP A 484 -11.22 16.90 -26.08
C TRP A 484 -10.36 16.07 -27.06
N TYR A 485 -9.42 15.27 -26.53
CA TYR A 485 -8.52 14.40 -27.31
C TYR A 485 -9.02 12.96 -27.44
N MET A 486 -10.22 12.62 -26.95
CA MET A 486 -10.69 11.23 -26.82
C MET A 486 -10.73 10.49 -28.16
N ASP A 487 -11.14 11.13 -29.25
CA ASP A 487 -11.12 10.51 -30.60
C ASP A 487 -9.69 10.31 -31.15
N ARG A 488 -8.72 11.08 -30.63
CA ARG A 488 -7.30 11.10 -31.06
C ARG A 488 -6.38 10.25 -30.18
N ILE A 489 -6.91 9.51 -29.19
CA ILE A 489 -6.16 8.61 -28.30
C ILE A 489 -6.77 7.20 -28.28
N ALA A 490 -5.95 6.15 -28.34
CA ALA A 490 -6.40 4.77 -28.15
C ALA A 490 -6.17 4.30 -26.69
N PRO A 491 -7.21 3.85 -25.96
CA PRO A 491 -7.04 3.01 -24.77
C PRO A 491 -6.31 1.72 -25.14
N TRP A 492 -5.69 1.05 -24.17
CA TRP A 492 -4.82 -0.14 -24.34
C TRP A 492 -3.55 0.07 -25.18
N VAL A 493 -3.46 1.09 -26.04
CA VAL A 493 -2.23 1.50 -26.75
C VAL A 493 -1.46 2.57 -25.99
N HIS A 494 -2.15 3.58 -25.44
CA HIS A 494 -1.51 4.74 -24.80
C HIS A 494 -1.70 4.81 -23.27
N TYR A 495 -2.71 4.13 -22.73
CA TYR A 495 -3.03 4.05 -21.30
C TYR A 495 -3.96 2.86 -21.04
N VAL A 496 -4.03 2.38 -19.80
CA VAL A 496 -4.97 1.31 -19.39
C VAL A 496 -6.29 1.95 -18.92
N PRO A 497 -7.44 1.66 -19.55
CA PRO A 497 -8.74 2.07 -19.02
C PRO A 497 -9.15 1.17 -17.84
N VAL A 498 -9.84 1.73 -16.84
CA VAL A 498 -10.30 1.02 -15.62
C VAL A 498 -11.76 1.37 -15.33
N GLN A 499 -12.61 0.38 -15.02
CA GLN A 499 -14.02 0.58 -14.69
C GLN A 499 -14.18 1.54 -13.50
N LEU A 500 -15.22 2.39 -13.54
CA LEU A 500 -15.45 3.41 -12.51
C LEU A 500 -15.64 2.81 -11.10
N ASP A 501 -16.23 1.61 -11.03
CA ASP A 501 -16.42 0.84 -9.79
C ASP A 501 -15.15 0.14 -9.29
N LEU A 502 -14.05 0.23 -10.05
CA LEU A 502 -12.74 -0.38 -9.80
C LEU A 502 -12.73 -1.92 -9.83
N SER A 503 -13.80 -2.55 -10.35
CA SER A 503 -13.97 -4.02 -10.36
C SER A 503 -12.92 -4.80 -11.16
N ASP A 504 -12.23 -4.14 -12.09
CA ASP A 504 -11.13 -4.68 -12.90
C ASP A 504 -9.74 -4.14 -12.52
N LEU A 505 -9.65 -3.25 -11.52
CA LEU A 505 -8.38 -2.59 -11.15
C LEU A 505 -7.29 -3.60 -10.76
N HIS A 506 -7.62 -4.56 -9.91
CA HIS A 506 -6.67 -5.57 -9.45
C HIS A 506 -6.23 -6.50 -10.57
N ASP A 507 -7.15 -7.02 -11.38
CA ASP A 507 -6.83 -7.96 -12.47
C ASP A 507 -6.06 -7.26 -13.60
N ALA A 508 -6.47 -6.04 -13.95
CA ALA A 508 -5.76 -5.22 -14.94
C ALA A 508 -4.34 -4.89 -14.47
N PHE A 509 -4.16 -4.60 -13.19
CA PHE A 509 -2.83 -4.27 -12.67
C PHE A 509 -1.93 -5.51 -12.53
N ILE A 510 -2.44 -6.63 -12.00
CA ILE A 510 -1.71 -7.89 -11.83
C ILE A 510 -1.25 -8.48 -13.17
N PHE A 511 -1.96 -8.23 -14.27
CA PHE A 511 -1.47 -8.58 -15.60
C PHE A 511 -0.11 -7.91 -15.94
N PHE A 512 0.02 -6.61 -15.66
CA PHE A 512 1.25 -5.86 -15.96
C PHE A 512 2.34 -6.03 -14.88
N HIS A 513 1.94 -6.05 -13.60
CA HIS A 513 2.82 -6.21 -12.43
C HIS A 513 3.32 -7.64 -12.21
N GLY A 514 2.51 -8.63 -12.57
CA GLY A 514 2.59 -10.00 -12.06
C GLY A 514 1.87 -10.15 -10.72
N GLY A 515 1.82 -11.38 -10.23
CA GLY A 515 1.34 -11.69 -8.88
C GLY A 515 2.32 -11.21 -7.78
N LEU A 516 2.10 -11.62 -6.53
CA LEU A 516 2.75 -11.00 -5.37
C LEU A 516 4.23 -11.41 -5.18
N GLY A 517 4.71 -12.43 -5.90
CA GLY A 517 6.15 -12.69 -6.08
C GLY A 517 6.74 -12.00 -7.31
N GLY A 518 5.92 -11.58 -8.28
CA GLY A 518 6.31 -11.10 -9.62
C GLY A 518 6.08 -12.12 -10.75
N GLU A 519 5.48 -13.27 -10.45
CA GLU A 519 5.12 -14.30 -11.42
C GLU A 519 4.06 -13.81 -12.42
N GLY A 520 4.26 -14.09 -13.71
CA GLY A 520 3.33 -13.67 -14.77
C GLY A 520 3.35 -12.18 -15.13
N ALA A 521 4.40 -11.43 -14.75
CA ALA A 521 4.51 -10.00 -15.04
C ALA A 521 4.72 -9.69 -16.53
N HIS A 522 3.85 -8.86 -17.13
CA HIS A 522 4.01 -8.33 -18.49
C HIS A 522 4.67 -6.94 -18.52
N ASP A 523 5.79 -6.78 -17.82
CA ASP A 523 6.57 -5.54 -17.68
C ASP A 523 6.95 -4.92 -19.04
N ASP A 524 7.30 -5.75 -20.03
CA ASP A 524 7.59 -5.31 -21.40
C ASP A 524 6.38 -4.67 -22.10
N MET A 525 5.18 -5.21 -21.89
CA MET A 525 3.94 -4.66 -22.45
C MET A 525 3.56 -3.37 -21.72
N ALA A 526 3.79 -3.30 -20.41
CA ALA A 526 3.59 -2.09 -19.64
C ALA A 526 4.51 -0.95 -20.11
N ARG A 527 5.80 -1.25 -20.31
CA ARG A 527 6.81 -0.35 -20.89
C ARG A 527 6.43 0.12 -22.30
N LYS A 528 5.90 -0.77 -23.14
CA LYS A 528 5.40 -0.44 -24.50
C LYS A 528 4.28 0.60 -24.43
N ILE A 529 3.24 0.36 -23.64
CA ILE A 529 2.07 1.26 -23.52
C ILE A 529 2.48 2.60 -22.90
N ALA A 530 3.31 2.60 -21.85
CA ALA A 530 3.86 3.81 -21.24
C ALA A 530 4.65 4.66 -22.25
N THR A 531 5.52 4.02 -23.04
CA THR A 531 6.31 4.70 -24.08
C THR A 531 5.41 5.26 -25.18
N ALA A 532 4.44 4.48 -25.66
CA ALA A 532 3.51 4.91 -26.70
C ALA A 532 2.65 6.11 -26.24
N GLY A 533 2.10 6.07 -25.02
CA GLY A 533 1.39 7.20 -24.42
C GLY A 533 2.26 8.45 -24.30
N ARG A 534 3.53 8.30 -23.93
CA ARG A 534 4.48 9.41 -23.83
C ARG A 534 4.80 10.05 -25.18
N GLU A 535 5.12 9.26 -26.20
CA GLU A 535 5.41 9.81 -27.53
C GLU A 535 4.13 10.38 -28.19
N TRP A 536 2.96 9.79 -27.94
CA TRP A 536 1.67 10.37 -28.30
C TRP A 536 1.48 11.75 -27.64
N SER A 537 1.69 11.87 -26.33
CA SER A 537 1.53 13.14 -25.60
C SER A 537 2.44 14.25 -26.14
N LYS A 538 3.65 13.93 -26.58
CA LYS A 538 4.61 14.88 -27.18
C LYS A 538 4.21 15.35 -28.58
N THR A 539 3.39 14.58 -29.31
CA THR A 539 3.21 14.76 -30.78
C THR A 539 1.75 14.95 -31.23
N PHE A 540 0.77 14.71 -30.34
CA PHE A 540 -0.67 14.92 -30.57
C PHE A 540 -1.30 15.94 -29.61
N TRP A 541 -0.57 16.36 -28.57
CA TRP A 541 -1.02 17.30 -27.54
C TRP A 541 0.05 18.38 -27.31
N ARG A 542 0.51 19.00 -28.40
CA ARG A 542 1.32 20.23 -28.39
C ARG A 542 0.41 21.46 -28.41
N ARG A 543 0.99 22.67 -28.35
CA ARG A 543 0.23 23.92 -28.54
C ARG A 543 -0.44 23.96 -29.91
N GLU A 544 0.22 23.46 -30.94
CA GLU A 544 -0.28 23.44 -32.33
C GLU A 544 -1.49 22.52 -32.49
N ASP A 545 -1.49 21.35 -31.83
CA ASP A 545 -2.64 20.44 -31.83
C ASP A 545 -3.86 21.07 -31.13
N LEU A 546 -3.64 21.73 -29.99
CA LEU A 546 -4.66 22.46 -29.23
C LEU A 546 -5.22 23.64 -30.06
N THR A 547 -4.36 24.38 -30.76
CA THR A 547 -4.76 25.44 -31.70
C THR A 547 -5.56 24.85 -32.86
N ALA A 548 -5.10 23.77 -33.51
CA ALA A 548 -5.81 23.17 -34.65
C ALA A 548 -7.21 22.66 -34.29
N TYR A 549 -7.39 22.11 -33.09
CA TYR A 549 -8.71 21.73 -32.56
C TYR A 549 -9.60 22.96 -32.32
N THR A 550 -9.09 23.96 -31.60
CA THR A 550 -9.85 25.17 -31.28
C THR A 550 -10.17 26.00 -32.54
N PHE A 551 -9.29 25.99 -33.53
CA PHE A 551 -9.47 26.60 -34.85
C PHE A 551 -10.59 25.92 -35.64
N ARG A 552 -10.61 24.57 -35.68
CA ARG A 552 -11.70 23.79 -36.31
C ARG A 552 -13.04 24.02 -35.62
N GLN A 553 -13.08 23.99 -34.29
CA GLN A 553 -14.27 24.34 -33.51
C GLN A 553 -14.74 25.77 -33.81
N GLY A 554 -13.81 26.72 -33.87
CA GLY A 554 -14.03 28.12 -34.23
C GLY A 554 -14.60 28.35 -35.63
N PHE A 555 -14.69 27.36 -36.50
CA PHE A 555 -15.42 27.49 -37.77
C PHE A 555 -16.86 26.96 -37.69
N LEU A 556 -17.08 25.88 -36.94
CA LEU A 556 -18.29 25.06 -37.01
C LEU A 556 -19.46 25.65 -36.22
N VAL A 557 -19.15 26.35 -35.14
CA VAL A 557 -20.12 27.05 -34.29
C VAL A 557 -20.79 28.21 -35.06
N PHE A 558 -20.12 28.77 -36.07
CA PHE A 558 -20.52 30.06 -36.70
C PHE A 558 -21.07 29.92 -38.11
N GLN A 559 -21.10 28.71 -38.69
CA GLN A 559 -21.67 28.44 -40.01
C GLN A 559 -23.20 28.69 -40.10
N LYS A 560 -23.89 28.80 -38.94
CA LYS A 560 -25.35 29.01 -38.86
C LYS A 560 -25.77 30.40 -38.37
N ALA A 561 -24.88 31.16 -37.73
CA ALA A 561 -25.21 32.45 -37.09
C ALA A 561 -25.28 33.64 -38.06
N THR A 562 -24.71 33.52 -39.26
CA THR A 562 -24.54 34.60 -40.25
C THR A 562 -25.51 34.53 -41.43
N ALA A 563 -26.44 33.56 -41.41
CA ALA A 563 -27.36 33.24 -42.50
C ALA A 563 -28.51 34.27 -42.69
N THR A 564 -28.16 35.49 -43.10
CA THR A 564 -29.14 36.45 -43.62
C THR A 564 -29.68 35.99 -44.98
N PRO A 565 -31.01 36.04 -45.23
CA PRO A 565 -31.60 35.50 -46.45
C PRO A 565 -31.33 36.40 -47.67
N SER A 566 -30.19 36.16 -48.32
CA SER A 566 -29.77 36.87 -49.53
C SER A 566 -30.53 36.36 -50.76
N CYS A 567 -31.69 36.96 -51.05
CA CYS A 567 -32.48 36.64 -52.25
C CYS A 567 -31.69 36.88 -53.55
N VAL A 568 -31.37 35.80 -54.27
CA VAL A 568 -30.91 35.85 -55.66
C VAL A 568 -31.86 35.03 -56.52
N LEU A 569 -32.77 35.71 -57.24
CA LEU A 569 -33.58 35.08 -58.27
C LEU A 569 -32.73 34.80 -59.53
N PRO A 570 -32.86 33.60 -60.13
CA PRO A 570 -32.56 33.38 -61.54
C PRO A 570 -33.87 33.41 -62.35
N THR A 571 -34.30 34.59 -62.77
CA THR A 571 -35.43 34.75 -63.70
C THR A 571 -34.96 34.62 -65.15
N LEU A 572 -35.44 33.61 -65.91
CA LEU A 572 -36.15 33.80 -67.21
C LEU A 572 -36.41 32.48 -68.00
N LEU A 573 -37.69 32.12 -68.07
CA LEU A 573 -38.48 31.70 -69.25
C LEU A 573 -38.05 30.60 -70.26
N SER A 574 -39.00 29.67 -70.45
CA SER A 574 -39.39 28.95 -71.70
C SER A 574 -38.38 27.96 -72.33
N ALA A 575 -38.76 26.71 -72.62
CA ALA A 575 -39.91 26.36 -73.46
C ALA A 575 -40.56 24.98 -73.17
N MET A 576 -41.84 24.85 -73.54
CA MET A 576 -42.52 23.58 -73.85
C MET A 576 -43.01 23.61 -75.30
N PRO A 577 -43.25 22.45 -75.93
CA PRO A 577 -44.65 22.16 -76.26
C PRO A 577 -45.11 20.70 -76.06
N PHE A 578 -46.42 20.60 -75.85
CA PHE A 578 -47.31 19.44 -75.80
C PHE A 578 -47.15 18.35 -76.88
N ILE A 579 -47.55 17.12 -76.54
CA ILE A 579 -48.64 16.32 -77.17
C ILE A 579 -48.89 15.08 -76.26
N LEU A 580 -50.03 14.95 -75.56
CA LEU A 580 -51.37 14.48 -75.98
C LEU A 580 -51.48 12.99 -76.35
N MET A 581 -52.09 12.18 -75.47
CA MET A 581 -53.44 11.60 -75.68
C MET A 581 -54.01 10.95 -74.39
N TYR A 582 -55.21 10.34 -74.46
CA TYR A 582 -56.17 10.28 -73.34
C TYR A 582 -56.93 8.94 -73.22
N SER A 583 -57.60 8.73 -72.07
CA SER A 583 -58.69 7.74 -71.83
C SER A 583 -58.25 6.26 -71.62
N SER A 584 -58.98 5.38 -70.91
CA SER A 584 -60.29 5.50 -70.21
C SER A 584 -60.50 4.44 -69.09
N THR A 585 -61.39 4.75 -68.12
CA THR A 585 -62.43 3.92 -67.42
C THR A 585 -62.35 2.37 -67.36
N GLU A 586 -62.85 1.64 -66.33
CA GLU A 586 -63.25 1.89 -64.92
C GLU A 586 -63.70 0.54 -64.25
N SER A 587 -64.09 0.55 -62.96
CA SER A 587 -64.75 -0.53 -62.17
C SER A 587 -63.91 -1.80 -61.84
N ARG A 588 -63.94 -2.46 -60.66
CA ARG A 588 -64.81 -2.62 -59.46
C ARG A 588 -65.77 -3.83 -59.44
N SER A 589 -65.43 -4.86 -58.68
CA SER A 589 -66.32 -5.63 -57.76
C SER A 589 -65.51 -6.69 -56.97
N LEU A 590 -66.11 -7.45 -56.03
CA LEU A 590 -66.42 -7.04 -54.65
C LEU A 590 -66.57 -8.28 -53.72
N ALA A 591 -65.88 -8.26 -52.58
CA ALA A 591 -66.02 -9.03 -51.33
C ALA A 591 -66.89 -10.32 -51.22
N SER A 592 -66.32 -11.39 -50.63
CA SER A 592 -66.78 -12.08 -49.40
C SER A 592 -65.95 -13.35 -49.12
N GLY A 593 -65.66 -13.78 -47.88
CA GLY A 593 -65.79 -13.15 -46.55
C GLY A 593 -65.65 -14.18 -45.39
N ILE A 594 -65.51 -13.71 -44.13
CA ILE A 594 -65.85 -14.43 -42.86
C ILE A 594 -64.92 -15.64 -42.50
N SER A 595 -64.46 -15.92 -41.27
CA SER A 595 -64.64 -15.35 -39.91
C SER A 595 -63.34 -15.39 -39.09
N SER A 596 -63.28 -14.54 -38.07
CA SER A 596 -62.28 -14.48 -36.98
C SER A 596 -62.36 -15.64 -35.97
N LYS A 597 -61.26 -15.87 -35.21
CA LYS A 597 -61.15 -15.42 -33.79
C LYS A 597 -59.73 -15.58 -33.21
N THR A 598 -59.52 -14.99 -32.03
CA THR A 598 -58.22 -14.69 -31.40
C THR A 598 -58.28 -15.03 -29.90
N TYR A 599 -57.21 -15.56 -29.28
CA TYR A 599 -56.47 -14.92 -28.16
C TYR A 599 -55.41 -15.81 -27.48
N VAL A 600 -54.53 -15.13 -26.75
CA VAL A 600 -53.41 -15.60 -25.90
C VAL A 600 -53.88 -16.07 -24.51
N ALA A 601 -53.20 -17.06 -23.92
CA ALA A 601 -53.04 -17.22 -22.46
C ALA A 601 -51.90 -18.22 -22.13
N SER A 602 -51.49 -18.30 -20.85
CA SER A 602 -50.30 -19.04 -20.39
C SER A 602 -50.55 -19.84 -19.09
N SER A 603 -49.47 -20.46 -18.57
CA SER A 603 -49.29 -21.01 -17.21
C SER A 603 -49.67 -22.48 -16.94
N ALA A 604 -49.00 -23.02 -15.90
CA ALA A 604 -48.82 -24.44 -15.58
C ALA A 604 -49.92 -25.06 -14.68
N VAL A 605 -49.86 -26.38 -14.44
CA VAL A 605 -49.74 -27.02 -13.10
C VAL A 605 -49.70 -28.57 -13.21
N SER A 606 -49.31 -29.25 -12.13
CA SER A 606 -48.89 -30.65 -12.00
C SER A 606 -49.98 -31.70 -11.69
N ARG A 607 -49.62 -33.00 -11.87
CA ARG A 607 -50.10 -34.20 -11.11
C ARG A 607 -51.59 -34.59 -11.31
N SER A 608 -52.07 -35.82 -11.03
CA SER A 608 -51.45 -37.06 -10.49
C SER A 608 -52.28 -38.33 -10.81
N GLU A 609 -51.59 -39.48 -10.89
CA GLU A 609 -51.95 -40.83 -10.36
C GLU A 609 -53.14 -41.69 -10.87
N GLN A 610 -52.80 -42.98 -11.03
CA GLN A 610 -53.57 -44.22 -10.72
C GLN A 610 -54.86 -44.53 -11.53
N SER A 611 -55.21 -45.77 -11.88
CA SER A 611 -54.59 -47.12 -11.72
C SER A 611 -54.91 -48.00 -13.00
N GLU A 612 -54.66 -49.31 -13.16
CA GLU A 612 -54.27 -50.37 -12.20
C GLU A 612 -53.43 -51.53 -12.80
N ALA A 613 -54.01 -52.72 -13.06
CA ALA A 613 -53.33 -54.02 -13.15
C ALA A 613 -54.00 -55.05 -14.09
N VAL A 614 -53.26 -56.14 -14.39
CA VAL A 614 -53.66 -57.58 -14.50
C VAL A 614 -52.94 -58.36 -15.64
N ASP A 615 -52.15 -59.35 -15.19
CA ASP A 615 -51.66 -60.60 -15.82
C ASP A 615 -50.66 -60.71 -17.00
N ARG A 616 -50.13 -61.94 -17.18
CA ARG A 616 -48.83 -62.24 -17.84
C ARG A 616 -48.84 -63.39 -18.86
N ALA A 617 -48.11 -63.20 -19.97
CA ALA A 617 -47.26 -64.21 -20.66
C ALA A 617 -46.24 -63.43 -21.54
N ALA A 618 -44.90 -63.45 -21.34
CA ALA A 618 -43.93 -64.56 -21.42
C ALA A 618 -43.81 -65.09 -22.88
N VAL A 619 -42.65 -65.17 -23.57
CA VAL A 619 -41.28 -65.56 -23.14
C VAL A 619 -40.18 -65.02 -24.11
N LYS A 620 -38.92 -64.85 -23.62
CA LYS A 620 -37.61 -64.59 -24.33
C LYS A 620 -37.39 -63.20 -24.96
N GLY A 621 -36.22 -62.55 -24.77
CA GLY A 621 -35.11 -62.91 -23.87
C GLY A 621 -33.93 -61.93 -23.85
N HIS A 622 -33.66 -61.32 -22.69
CA HIS A 622 -32.49 -60.46 -22.40
C HIS A 622 -31.90 -60.76 -21.01
N VAL A 623 -30.58 -60.59 -20.84
CA VAL A 623 -29.76 -60.74 -19.63
C VAL A 623 -28.48 -59.91 -19.87
N ARG A 624 -27.90 -59.05 -19.02
CA ARG A 624 -28.24 -58.23 -17.82
C ARG A 624 -27.33 -56.97 -17.95
N ILE A 625 -27.65 -55.71 -17.65
CA ILE A 625 -28.49 -55.01 -16.65
C ILE A 625 -27.77 -54.67 -15.31
N TYR A 626 -27.37 -53.39 -15.23
CA TYR A 626 -27.35 -52.40 -14.12
C TYR A 626 -26.99 -52.76 -12.67
N ARG A 627 -25.91 -52.10 -12.18
CA ARG A 627 -25.90 -50.89 -11.31
C ARG A 627 -26.77 -50.84 -10.02
N THR A 628 -26.15 -50.24 -8.98
CA THR A 628 -26.73 -49.48 -7.83
C THR A 628 -27.26 -50.26 -6.61
N ILE A 629 -26.67 -49.98 -5.43
CA ILE A 629 -27.23 -49.17 -4.32
C ILE A 629 -26.09 -48.86 -3.33
N ALA A 630 -26.19 -47.78 -2.55
CA ALA A 630 -25.10 -47.26 -1.71
C ALA A 630 -25.37 -47.39 -0.20
N CYS A 631 -24.26 -47.44 0.57
CA CYS A 631 -24.10 -47.05 1.96
C CYS A 631 -25.17 -47.45 2.99
N VAL A 632 -24.94 -48.57 3.68
CA VAL A 632 -25.32 -48.75 5.09
C VAL A 632 -24.09 -49.19 5.87
N LEU A 633 -23.64 -48.32 6.79
CA LEU A 633 -22.87 -48.55 8.02
C LEU A 633 -21.81 -49.69 8.09
N VAL A 634 -20.56 -49.27 8.38
CA VAL A 634 -19.73 -49.76 9.51
C VAL A 634 -18.96 -51.10 9.37
N VAL A 635 -17.63 -50.95 9.30
CA VAL A 635 -16.57 -51.75 9.99
C VAL A 635 -16.23 -53.17 9.47
N CYS A 636 -15.19 -53.19 8.64
CA CYS A 636 -13.97 -54.02 8.79
C CYS A 636 -13.96 -55.54 8.50
N VAL A 637 -12.74 -56.09 8.67
CA VAL A 637 -12.32 -57.51 8.74
C VAL A 637 -11.92 -58.19 7.41
N VAL A 638 -10.61 -58.07 7.13
CA VAL A 638 -9.75 -59.06 6.46
C VAL A 638 -9.98 -59.32 4.95
N ALA A 639 -9.30 -58.51 4.14
CA ALA A 639 -8.85 -58.87 2.78
C ALA A 639 -7.43 -58.34 2.45
N ILE A 640 -6.60 -58.09 3.47
CA ILE A 640 -5.18 -57.72 3.31
C ILE A 640 -4.34 -58.67 4.17
N ASN A 641 -3.51 -59.50 3.52
CA ASN A 641 -2.29 -60.09 4.07
C ASN A 641 -1.49 -60.82 2.96
N LEU A 642 -0.23 -61.17 3.24
CA LEU A 642 0.70 -61.89 2.34
C LEU A 642 1.20 -61.16 1.08
N ARG A 643 1.61 -59.88 1.24
CA ARG A 643 2.73 -59.30 0.46
C ARG A 643 3.68 -58.48 1.34
N HIS A 644 4.41 -59.16 2.22
CA HIS A 644 5.66 -58.66 2.82
C HIS A 644 6.69 -59.79 2.83
N VAL A 645 7.83 -59.60 2.16
CA VAL A 645 9.19 -59.42 2.73
C VAL A 645 10.00 -58.66 1.67
N PHE A 646 10.98 -57.84 2.07
CA PHE A 646 11.83 -57.02 1.18
C PHE A 646 11.11 -55.97 0.32
N LEU A 647 10.29 -55.14 0.98
CA LEU A 647 10.46 -53.70 0.77
C LEU A 647 11.68 -53.26 1.60
N PRO A 648 12.52 -52.31 1.12
CA PRO A 648 13.39 -51.57 2.03
C PRO A 648 12.50 -50.85 3.05
N SER A 649 12.92 -50.84 4.32
CA SER A 649 12.37 -49.87 5.25
C SER A 649 12.86 -48.48 4.83
N TYR A 650 12.01 -47.75 4.10
CA TYR A 650 12.05 -46.29 4.15
C TYR A 650 11.66 -45.89 5.58
N GLY A 651 12.63 -45.95 6.49
CA GLY A 651 12.58 -45.14 7.69
C GLY A 651 12.45 -43.69 7.25
N THR A 652 11.68 -42.91 7.98
CA THR A 652 11.62 -41.46 7.80
C THR A 652 13.05 -40.93 7.76
N ALA A 653 13.43 -40.30 6.63
CA ALA A 653 14.77 -39.77 6.48
C ALA A 653 14.94 -38.70 7.57
N ARG A 654 15.77 -38.99 8.58
CA ARG A 654 15.94 -38.10 9.72
C ARG A 654 16.50 -36.78 9.19
N LEU A 655 15.71 -35.72 9.32
CA LEU A 655 16.09 -34.38 8.88
C LEU A 655 17.42 -33.96 9.52
N GLY A 656 18.14 -33.10 8.82
CA GLY A 656 19.40 -32.54 9.31
C GLY A 656 19.20 -31.75 10.60
N THR A 657 20.14 -31.85 11.54
CA THR A 657 20.14 -31.00 12.73
C THR A 657 20.72 -29.62 12.38
N HIS A 658 20.22 -28.58 13.03
CA HIS A 658 20.83 -27.25 12.97
C HIS A 658 22.14 -27.18 13.77
N TYR A 659 22.93 -26.13 13.56
CA TYR A 659 24.15 -25.87 14.32
C TYR A 659 23.90 -24.75 15.32
N TYR A 660 23.91 -25.07 16.62
CA TYR A 660 23.86 -24.08 17.70
C TYR A 660 25.27 -23.59 18.00
N GLY A 661 25.53 -22.29 17.82
CA GLY A 661 26.80 -21.67 18.10
C GLY A 661 26.93 -21.16 19.54
N ASP A 662 28.16 -21.20 20.07
CA ASP A 662 28.53 -20.59 21.36
C ASP A 662 28.36 -19.05 21.36
N ASP A 663 28.05 -18.44 20.22
CA ASP A 663 27.74 -17.02 20.05
C ASP A 663 26.25 -16.68 20.30
N GLY A 664 25.40 -17.69 20.53
CA GLY A 664 23.96 -17.54 20.71
C GLY A 664 23.14 -17.57 19.42
N LEU A 665 23.75 -17.93 18.29
CA LEU A 665 23.09 -18.06 16.99
C LEU A 665 22.92 -19.54 16.58
N LEU A 666 21.71 -19.89 16.17
CA LEU A 666 21.39 -21.13 15.47
C LEU A 666 21.63 -20.90 13.97
N VAL A 667 22.64 -21.54 13.39
CA VAL A 667 22.88 -21.55 11.94
C VAL A 667 22.00 -22.61 11.27
N VAL A 668 21.25 -22.18 10.25
CA VAL A 668 20.25 -23.01 9.57
C VAL A 668 20.91 -24.13 8.76
N ASN A 669 20.28 -25.30 8.79
CA ASN A 669 20.63 -26.44 7.94
C ASN A 669 19.49 -26.62 6.92
N PRO A 670 19.73 -26.44 5.60
CA PRO A 670 18.72 -26.61 4.56
C PRO A 670 18.02 -27.98 4.54
N ASP A 671 18.72 -29.04 4.97
CA ASP A 671 18.18 -30.41 5.05
C ASP A 671 17.45 -30.66 6.40
N GLY A 672 17.43 -29.68 7.30
CA GLY A 672 16.72 -29.68 8.57
C GLY A 672 15.31 -29.09 8.49
N PRO A 673 14.51 -29.17 9.57
CA PRO A 673 13.20 -28.53 9.66
C PRO A 673 13.32 -26.99 9.57
N HIS A 674 12.19 -26.27 9.66
CA HIS A 674 12.27 -24.83 9.91
C HIS A 674 12.68 -24.59 11.38
N PRO A 675 13.78 -23.87 11.66
CA PRO A 675 14.39 -23.79 13.00
C PRO A 675 13.48 -23.16 14.06
N ILE A 676 12.52 -22.32 13.65
CA ILE A 676 11.59 -21.68 14.58
C ILE A 676 10.67 -22.71 15.28
N PHE A 677 10.39 -23.88 14.69
CA PHE A 677 9.70 -24.96 15.41
C PHE A 677 10.52 -25.45 16.61
N GLU A 678 11.81 -25.74 16.40
CA GLU A 678 12.74 -26.23 17.43
C GLU A 678 13.01 -25.15 18.49
N LEU A 679 13.14 -23.89 18.09
CA LEU A 679 13.33 -22.74 18.98
C LEU A 679 12.10 -22.47 19.88
N ILE A 680 10.88 -22.54 19.33
CA ILE A 680 9.65 -22.42 20.13
C ILE A 680 9.53 -23.59 21.10
N GLN A 681 9.74 -24.84 20.66
CA GLN A 681 9.63 -26.01 21.53
C GLN A 681 10.62 -25.94 22.70
N HIS A 682 11.92 -25.73 22.43
CA HIS A 682 12.93 -25.68 23.49
C HIS A 682 12.68 -24.52 24.46
N ALA A 683 12.21 -23.36 23.98
CA ALA A 683 11.91 -22.23 24.85
C ALA A 683 10.66 -22.47 25.73
N GLU A 684 9.65 -23.19 25.25
CA GLU A 684 8.50 -23.61 26.06
C GLU A 684 8.89 -24.66 27.12
N GLU A 685 9.76 -25.62 26.79
CA GLU A 685 10.32 -26.58 27.74
C GLU A 685 11.19 -25.90 28.80
N ASP A 686 12.02 -24.92 28.43
CA ASP A 686 12.80 -24.10 29.38
C ASP A 686 11.91 -23.25 30.28
N TRP A 687 10.83 -22.68 29.74
CA TRP A 687 9.90 -21.84 30.49
C TRP A 687 9.11 -22.66 31.51
N ALA A 688 8.62 -23.85 31.14
CA ALA A 688 7.97 -24.78 32.08
C ALA A 688 8.92 -25.15 33.23
N ARG A 689 10.16 -25.54 32.91
CA ARG A 689 11.19 -25.91 33.89
C ARG A 689 11.57 -24.78 34.86
N LYS A 690 11.26 -23.51 34.55
CA LYS A 690 11.42 -22.38 35.49
C LYS A 690 10.33 -22.33 36.57
N PHE A 691 9.08 -22.70 36.25
CA PHE A 691 8.02 -22.80 37.25
C PHE A 691 8.17 -24.04 38.12
N ASP A 692 8.48 -25.19 37.52
CA ASP A 692 8.59 -26.47 38.23
C ASP A 692 9.67 -26.47 39.33
N ARG A 693 10.64 -25.55 39.25
CA ARG A 693 11.75 -25.37 40.21
C ARG A 693 11.57 -24.18 41.17
N ALA A 694 10.49 -23.40 41.05
CA ALA A 694 10.33 -22.15 41.79
C ALA A 694 10.01 -22.42 43.27
N SER A 695 10.76 -21.78 44.18
CA SER A 695 10.60 -21.95 45.62
C SER A 695 9.19 -21.59 46.10
N GLN A 696 8.61 -22.42 46.97
CA GLN A 696 7.26 -22.22 47.53
C GLN A 696 7.30 -21.77 48.99
N THR A 697 8.45 -21.91 49.66
CA THR A 697 8.68 -21.57 51.06
C THR A 697 9.94 -20.72 51.24
N LEU A 698 10.04 -20.03 52.38
CA LEU A 698 11.21 -19.22 52.74
C LEU A 698 12.48 -20.10 52.75
N ASP A 699 12.42 -21.27 53.38
CA ASP A 699 13.56 -22.19 53.53
C ASP A 699 14.08 -22.70 52.17
N GLU A 700 13.17 -23.02 51.24
CA GLU A 700 13.53 -23.36 49.85
C GLU A 700 14.21 -22.17 49.15
N ALA A 701 13.67 -20.96 49.29
CA ALA A 701 14.23 -19.76 48.68
C ALA A 701 15.60 -19.38 49.27
N VAL A 702 15.82 -19.59 50.58
CA VAL A 702 17.13 -19.47 51.23
C VAL A 702 18.10 -20.51 50.65
N ALA A 703 17.69 -21.77 50.55
CA ALA A 703 18.53 -22.85 50.05
C ALA A 703 18.88 -22.70 48.55
N GLU A 704 17.91 -22.36 47.71
CA GLU A 704 18.09 -22.10 46.27
C GLU A 704 18.98 -20.86 46.05
N TYR A 705 18.81 -19.81 46.84
CA TYR A 705 19.71 -18.65 46.84
C TYR A 705 21.15 -19.05 47.20
N GLN A 706 21.35 -19.81 48.29
CA GLN A 706 22.67 -20.30 48.69
C GLN A 706 23.28 -21.20 47.59
N ARG A 707 22.46 -22.03 46.92
CA ARG A 707 22.87 -22.89 45.81
C ARG A 707 23.28 -22.11 44.55
N ARG A 708 22.58 -21.00 44.22
CA ARG A 708 22.88 -20.15 43.04
C ARG A 708 24.08 -19.24 43.24
N TYR A 709 24.13 -18.54 44.37
CA TYR A 709 25.02 -17.39 44.56
C TYR A 709 26.14 -17.64 45.59
N HIS A 710 26.20 -18.86 46.15
CA HIS A 710 27.22 -19.34 47.10
C HIS A 710 27.42 -18.45 48.33
N ARG A 711 26.37 -17.72 48.72
CA ARG A 711 26.34 -16.79 49.85
C ARG A 711 25.01 -16.95 50.58
N ARG A 712 24.99 -16.60 51.87
CA ARG A 712 23.71 -16.41 52.59
C ARG A 712 22.92 -15.24 51.96
N PRO A 713 21.59 -15.20 52.07
CA PRO A 713 20.80 -14.06 51.62
C PRO A 713 21.15 -12.75 52.37
N PRO A 714 20.69 -11.58 51.91
CA PRO A 714 20.87 -10.31 52.63
C PRO A 714 19.97 -10.22 53.87
N LEU A 715 20.34 -9.36 54.82
CA LEU A 715 19.50 -8.99 55.95
C LEU A 715 18.12 -8.51 55.47
N HIS A 716 17.05 -8.90 56.17
CA HIS A 716 15.65 -8.67 55.80
C HIS A 716 15.17 -9.38 54.52
N PHE A 717 15.87 -10.43 54.06
CA PHE A 717 15.39 -11.33 53.00
C PHE A 717 13.99 -11.88 53.31
N GLU A 718 13.67 -12.14 54.58
CA GLU A 718 12.35 -12.59 55.01
C GLU A 718 11.27 -11.51 54.85
N LYS A 719 11.59 -10.21 55.00
CA LYS A 719 10.64 -9.12 54.67
C LYS A 719 10.38 -8.99 53.17
N TRP A 720 11.40 -9.27 52.35
CA TRP A 720 11.23 -9.35 50.90
C TRP A 720 10.41 -10.58 50.49
N TRP A 721 10.58 -11.72 51.18
CA TRP A 721 9.76 -12.91 50.98
C TRP A 721 8.30 -12.69 51.39
N ASP A 722 8.05 -12.05 52.55
CA ASP A 722 6.71 -11.65 52.99
C ASP A 722 5.98 -10.87 51.88
N TYR A 723 6.65 -9.85 51.30
CA TYR A 723 6.13 -9.04 50.19
C TYR A 723 5.86 -9.88 48.93
N VAL A 724 6.76 -10.78 48.57
CA VAL A 724 6.62 -11.71 47.43
C VAL A 724 5.39 -12.59 47.57
N VAL A 725 5.13 -13.11 48.77
CA VAL A 725 3.95 -13.94 49.07
C VAL A 725 2.68 -13.10 49.10
N GLU A 726 2.67 -11.96 49.79
CA GLU A 726 1.51 -11.06 49.89
C GLU A 726 1.00 -10.61 48.52
N HIS A 727 1.91 -10.23 47.62
CA HIS A 727 1.57 -9.74 46.29
C HIS A 727 1.59 -10.81 45.19
N ASN A 728 1.78 -12.09 45.54
CA ASN A 728 1.86 -13.22 44.60
C ASN A 728 2.85 -12.96 43.45
N VAL A 729 4.10 -12.62 43.79
CA VAL A 729 5.18 -12.31 42.83
C VAL A 729 5.76 -13.61 42.26
N GLN A 730 5.63 -13.78 40.95
CA GLN A 730 5.95 -15.03 40.26
C GLN A 730 7.46 -15.21 40.02
N LEU A 731 7.95 -16.46 40.04
CA LEU A 731 9.38 -16.82 39.90
C LEU A 731 10.30 -16.08 40.90
N PRO A 732 10.20 -16.39 42.21
CA PRO A 732 10.96 -15.69 43.26
C PRO A 732 12.48 -15.89 43.19
N ASP A 733 12.97 -16.95 42.53
CA ASP A 733 14.41 -17.27 42.47
C ASP A 733 15.14 -16.63 41.28
N GLU A 734 14.41 -16.22 40.24
CA GLU A 734 14.94 -15.80 38.93
C GLU A 734 15.42 -14.32 38.93
N TYR A 735 16.32 -13.98 39.87
CA TYR A 735 16.93 -12.66 40.02
C TYR A 735 18.43 -12.61 39.65
N ASP A 736 18.91 -13.60 38.88
CA ASP A 736 20.31 -13.74 38.42
C ASP A 736 20.92 -12.45 37.83
N ASP A 737 20.09 -11.56 37.26
CA ASP A 737 20.48 -10.27 36.71
C ASP A 737 20.97 -9.26 37.76
N ILE A 738 20.33 -9.19 38.94
CA ILE A 738 20.79 -8.36 40.08
C ILE A 738 22.18 -8.81 40.52
N HIS A 739 22.37 -10.13 40.61
CA HIS A 739 23.65 -10.70 41.04
C HIS A 739 24.74 -10.45 40.01
N ARG A 740 24.45 -10.55 38.71
CA ARG A 740 25.43 -10.28 37.66
C ARG A 740 25.91 -8.83 37.64
N ASP A 741 25.04 -7.87 37.98
CA ASP A 741 25.41 -6.45 38.09
C ASP A 741 26.23 -6.18 39.35
N LEU A 742 25.92 -6.85 40.48
CA LEU A 742 26.58 -6.58 41.76
C LEU A 742 27.85 -7.41 42.03
N GLU A 743 28.03 -8.57 41.39
CA GLU A 743 29.16 -9.50 41.62
C GLU A 743 30.55 -8.84 41.54
N PRO A 744 30.86 -7.94 40.57
CA PRO A 744 32.17 -7.29 40.52
C PRO A 744 32.47 -6.45 41.77
N PHE A 745 31.46 -5.83 42.40
CA PHE A 745 31.67 -4.99 43.58
C PHE A 745 31.90 -5.80 44.86
N TRP A 746 31.52 -7.08 44.90
CA TRP A 746 31.88 -7.99 46.00
C TRP A 746 33.39 -8.22 46.06
N GLY A 747 34.06 -8.25 44.91
CA GLY A 747 35.51 -8.43 44.82
C GLY A 747 36.35 -7.21 45.20
N ILE A 748 35.71 -6.06 45.46
CA ILE A 748 36.38 -4.82 45.89
C ILE A 748 36.23 -4.66 47.40
N ASP A 749 37.31 -4.22 48.05
CA ASP A 749 37.33 -3.87 49.48
C ASP A 749 36.26 -2.80 49.77
N PRO A 750 35.35 -3.01 50.74
CA PRO A 750 34.20 -2.12 50.92
C PRO A 750 34.60 -0.70 51.33
N LEU A 751 35.79 -0.49 51.93
CA LEU A 751 36.28 0.84 52.26
C LEU A 751 36.79 1.59 51.01
N ASP A 752 37.37 0.88 50.03
CA ASP A 752 37.73 1.48 48.74
C ASP A 752 36.50 1.65 47.84
N LEU A 753 35.53 0.74 47.90
CA LEU A 753 34.24 0.87 47.21
C LEU A 753 33.46 2.12 47.67
N GLN A 754 33.46 2.41 48.97
CA GLN A 754 32.86 3.63 49.52
C GLN A 754 33.58 4.90 49.03
N LYS A 755 34.92 4.92 48.98
CA LYS A 755 35.69 6.06 48.42
C LYS A 755 35.38 6.28 46.94
N ASN A 756 35.30 5.22 46.15
CA ASN A 756 34.97 5.31 44.73
C ASN A 756 33.55 5.90 44.53
N LEU A 757 32.60 5.59 45.44
CA LEU A 757 31.28 6.20 45.46
C LEU A 757 31.31 7.67 45.93
N GLU A 758 32.17 8.02 46.90
CA GLU A 758 32.40 9.41 47.33
C GLU A 758 33.00 10.29 46.23
N GLU A 759 33.86 9.72 45.38
CA GLU A 759 34.42 10.37 44.19
C GLU A 759 33.38 10.49 43.06
N LEU A 760 32.50 9.49 42.88
CA LEU A 760 31.44 9.52 41.87
C LEU A 760 30.34 10.56 42.20
N GLN A 761 29.90 10.66 43.46
CA GLN A 761 28.80 11.55 43.87
C GLN A 761 29.10 13.07 43.76
N VAL A 762 30.37 13.44 43.56
CA VAL A 762 30.78 14.84 43.37
C VAL A 762 30.94 15.24 41.90
N GLN A 763 30.90 14.28 40.98
CA GLN A 763 30.90 14.53 39.53
C GLN A 763 29.59 15.21 39.07
N TYR A 764 29.61 15.80 37.88
CA TYR A 764 28.41 16.33 37.24
C TYR A 764 27.52 15.21 36.71
N ASP A 765 26.27 15.57 36.39
CA ASP A 765 25.24 14.71 35.80
C ASP A 765 24.83 13.48 36.64
N ASN A 766 24.99 13.59 37.96
CA ASN A 766 24.62 12.56 38.95
C ASN A 766 23.53 13.03 39.94
N VAL A 767 22.65 12.09 40.32
CA VAL A 767 21.65 12.22 41.40
C VAL A 767 22.04 11.29 42.56
N VAL A 768 22.07 11.80 43.79
CA VAL A 768 22.45 11.02 44.98
C VAL A 768 21.23 10.73 45.84
N VAL A 769 21.01 9.46 46.12
CA VAL A 769 19.93 8.93 46.96
C VAL A 769 20.52 8.37 48.25
N GLU A 770 19.86 8.60 49.39
CA GLU A 770 20.33 8.14 50.70
C GLU A 770 19.17 7.74 51.63
N LYS A 771 19.44 6.74 52.48
CA LYS A 771 18.65 6.33 53.63
C LYS A 771 19.58 6.11 54.82
N THR A 772 19.21 6.58 56.02
CA THR A 772 20.03 6.44 57.23
C THR A 772 19.20 6.01 58.44
N ASP A 773 19.82 5.57 59.53
CA ASP A 773 19.08 5.25 60.78
C ASP A 773 18.35 6.46 61.38
N ARG A 774 18.71 7.69 60.95
CA ARG A 774 18.09 8.96 61.40
C ARG A 774 17.05 9.51 60.42
N SER A 775 17.07 9.06 59.17
CA SER A 775 16.05 9.33 58.15
C SER A 775 15.49 8.00 57.68
N PRO A 776 14.40 7.49 58.31
CA PRO A 776 13.85 6.19 57.97
C PRO A 776 13.31 6.12 56.54
N GLN A 777 13.05 7.28 55.92
CA GLN A 777 12.64 7.42 54.52
C GLN A 777 13.84 7.66 53.59
N ILE A 778 13.72 7.16 52.36
CA ILE A 778 14.69 7.35 51.28
C ILE A 778 14.55 8.77 50.71
N GLN A 779 15.66 9.50 50.54
CA GLN A 779 15.66 10.89 50.08
C GLN A 779 16.71 11.15 48.99
N VAL A 780 16.41 12.07 48.08
CA VAL A 780 17.40 12.64 47.14
C VAL A 780 18.16 13.75 47.88
N VAL A 781 19.42 13.49 48.23
CA VAL A 781 20.24 14.36 49.10
C VAL A 781 21.19 15.28 48.35
N ASN A 782 21.49 15.00 47.08
CA ASN A 782 22.30 15.87 46.21
C ASN A 782 21.92 15.67 44.74
N ARG A 783 22.03 16.73 43.94
CA ARG A 783 21.85 16.71 42.47
C ARG A 783 22.87 17.62 41.81
N ARG A 784 23.76 17.07 40.99
CA ARG A 784 24.82 17.80 40.26
C ARG A 784 24.45 18.00 38.80
N LEU A 785 23.23 18.49 38.56
CA LEU A 785 22.60 18.49 37.24
C LEU A 785 22.56 19.90 36.59
N PRO A 786 22.42 20.01 35.27
CA PRO A 786 22.30 21.30 34.58
C PRO A 786 20.97 21.98 34.96
N PRO A 787 20.97 23.24 35.43
CA PRO A 787 19.81 23.87 36.09
C PRO A 787 18.48 23.72 35.33
N ASP A 788 18.49 23.98 34.02
CA ASP A 788 17.29 23.99 33.16
C ASP A 788 16.67 22.60 32.95
N SER A 789 17.40 21.53 33.30
CA SER A 789 16.99 20.13 33.14
C SER A 789 16.91 19.34 34.44
N ALA A 790 17.46 19.89 35.53
CA ALA A 790 17.67 19.20 36.80
C ALA A 790 16.39 18.58 37.37
N GLU A 791 15.25 19.26 37.27
CA GLU A 791 13.98 18.76 37.81
C GLU A 791 13.44 17.56 37.01
N ARG A 792 13.46 17.65 35.67
CA ARG A 792 13.06 16.57 34.75
C ARG A 792 13.93 15.33 34.94
N LEU A 793 15.24 15.53 35.06
CA LEU A 793 16.23 14.47 35.26
C LEU A 793 16.12 13.83 36.66
N THR A 794 15.88 14.63 37.71
CA THR A 794 15.64 14.10 39.08
C THR A 794 14.35 13.28 39.13
N GLN A 795 13.31 13.64 38.37
CA GLN A 795 12.01 12.97 38.44
C GLN A 795 12.09 11.49 38.07
N ILE A 796 12.92 11.10 37.09
CA ILE A 796 13.08 9.70 36.69
C ILE A 796 13.58 8.85 37.87
N THR A 797 14.51 9.37 38.67
CA THR A 797 14.94 8.72 39.91
C THR A 797 13.79 8.63 40.91
N ARG A 798 13.00 9.70 41.10
CA ARG A 798 11.84 9.69 42.03
C ARG A 798 10.79 8.66 41.62
N ASP A 799 10.50 8.50 40.33
CA ASP A 799 9.53 7.53 39.84
C ASP A 799 9.92 6.09 40.19
N ILE A 800 11.22 5.80 40.33
CA ILE A 800 11.73 4.52 40.87
C ILE A 800 11.54 4.46 42.39
N LEU A 801 11.85 5.55 43.13
CA LEU A 801 11.74 5.57 44.59
C LEU A 801 10.29 5.45 45.10
N VAL A 802 9.31 5.98 44.36
CA VAL A 802 7.88 5.85 44.68
C VAL A 802 7.42 4.38 44.73
N LEU A 803 8.09 3.47 44.00
CA LEU A 803 7.83 2.02 44.10
C LEU A 803 8.17 1.43 45.48
N LEU A 804 8.96 2.15 46.29
CA LEU A 804 9.51 1.65 47.55
C LEU A 804 8.78 2.19 48.79
N GLU A 805 7.85 3.14 48.67
CA GLU A 805 7.17 3.78 49.81
C GLU A 805 6.51 2.78 50.78
N GLY A 806 5.99 1.66 50.26
CA GLY A 806 5.42 0.59 51.09
C GLY A 806 6.44 -0.29 51.83
N VAL A 807 7.68 -0.37 51.34
CA VAL A 807 8.72 -1.31 51.80
C VAL A 807 9.99 -0.63 52.34
N GLU A 808 10.12 0.70 52.22
CA GLU A 808 11.34 1.43 52.59
C GLU A 808 11.70 1.24 54.07
N HIS A 809 10.71 1.05 54.94
CA HIS A 809 10.93 0.76 56.36
C HIS A 809 11.75 -0.52 56.62
N SER A 810 11.73 -1.51 55.71
CA SER A 810 12.52 -2.74 55.77
C SER A 810 13.90 -2.65 55.10
N LEU A 811 14.22 -1.57 54.39
CA LEU A 811 15.54 -1.40 53.78
C LEU A 811 16.58 -0.96 54.84
N PRO A 812 17.76 -1.59 54.92
CA PRO A 812 18.90 -1.06 55.69
C PRO A 812 19.35 0.32 55.19
N PRO A 813 20.20 1.05 55.95
CA PRO A 813 20.86 2.25 55.47
C PRO A 813 21.66 1.99 54.18
N PHE A 814 21.56 2.91 53.22
CA PHE A 814 22.37 2.89 51.99
C PHE A 814 22.52 4.30 51.41
N ARG A 815 23.52 4.47 50.56
CA ARG A 815 23.75 5.68 49.76
C ARG A 815 24.08 5.22 48.35
N ALA A 816 23.40 5.76 47.34
CA ALA A 816 23.50 5.33 45.95
C ALA A 816 23.61 6.53 45.00
N VAL A 817 24.31 6.36 43.88
CA VAL A 817 24.37 7.35 42.79
C VAL A 817 23.59 6.82 41.60
N PHE A 818 22.70 7.64 41.06
CA PHE A 818 21.92 7.37 39.87
C PHE A 818 22.36 8.30 38.73
N SER A 819 22.64 7.72 37.56
CA SER A 819 22.67 8.47 36.31
C SER A 819 21.23 8.73 35.85
N PRO A 820 20.86 9.98 35.52
CA PRO A 820 19.50 10.33 35.09
C PRO A 820 19.29 10.21 33.57
N HIS A 821 20.24 9.60 32.85
CA HIS A 821 20.25 9.51 31.40
C HIS A 821 19.77 8.14 30.89
N ASP A 822 19.33 8.10 29.62
CA ASP A 822 18.80 6.88 28.98
C ASP A 822 19.87 5.77 28.81
N ASN A 823 21.15 6.16 28.76
CA ASN A 823 22.29 5.32 28.39
C ASN A 823 23.16 4.93 29.62
N PRO A 824 23.76 3.72 29.65
CA PRO A 824 24.83 3.37 30.58
C PRO A 824 26.12 4.13 30.25
N ASN A 825 26.95 4.34 31.28
CA ASN A 825 28.17 5.16 31.18
C ASN A 825 29.42 4.53 31.85
N VAL A 826 29.27 3.47 32.65
CA VAL A 826 30.40 2.83 33.37
C VAL A 826 30.95 1.68 32.53
N VAL A 827 31.90 1.98 31.64
CA VAL A 827 32.56 0.96 30.80
C VAL A 827 33.39 -0.01 31.65
N SER A 828 33.33 -1.30 31.34
CA SER A 828 34.14 -2.33 32.00
C SER A 828 35.57 -2.34 31.47
N ASP A 829 36.56 -2.51 32.33
CA ASP A 829 37.84 -3.13 31.94
C ASP A 829 37.77 -4.64 32.19
N TYR A 830 38.22 -5.47 31.25
CA TYR A 830 38.18 -6.92 31.36
C TYR A 830 39.05 -7.45 32.51
N GLU A 831 40.26 -6.91 32.72
CA GLU A 831 41.20 -7.41 33.71
C GLU A 831 40.76 -6.99 35.11
N VAL A 832 40.36 -5.73 35.30
CA VAL A 832 39.76 -5.24 36.56
C VAL A 832 38.51 -6.06 36.92
N LYS A 833 37.59 -6.27 35.96
CA LYS A 833 36.35 -7.03 36.19
C LYS A 833 36.65 -8.50 36.49
N SER A 834 37.57 -9.13 35.78
CA SER A 834 37.93 -10.54 36.00
C SER A 834 38.67 -10.77 37.31
N MET A 835 39.57 -9.87 37.70
CA MET A 835 40.23 -9.91 39.01
C MET A 835 39.20 -9.76 40.14
N ALA A 836 38.28 -8.80 40.01
CA ALA A 836 37.22 -8.60 41.00
C ALA A 836 36.26 -9.80 41.10
N LEU A 837 35.80 -10.37 39.97
CA LEU A 837 34.98 -11.59 39.95
C LEU A 837 35.72 -12.78 40.59
N ALA A 838 37.02 -12.94 40.32
CA ALA A 838 37.84 -14.00 40.94
C ALA A 838 38.04 -13.79 42.45
N ALA A 839 38.16 -12.55 42.93
CA ALA A 839 38.21 -12.25 44.35
C ALA A 839 36.85 -12.54 45.02
N ALA A 840 35.75 -12.08 44.41
CA ALA A 840 34.39 -12.30 44.88
C ALA A 840 34.04 -13.78 45.04
N ALA A 841 34.41 -14.61 44.05
CA ALA A 841 34.21 -16.06 44.08
C ALA A 841 35.05 -16.78 45.13
N ASN A 842 36.23 -16.27 45.46
CA ASN A 842 37.10 -16.79 46.52
C ASN A 842 36.75 -16.25 47.93
N GLY A 843 35.73 -15.40 48.06
CA GLY A 843 35.39 -14.76 49.33
C GLY A 843 36.43 -13.73 49.82
N SER A 844 37.23 -13.18 48.90
CA SER A 844 38.28 -12.20 49.16
C SER A 844 37.99 -10.85 48.51
N THR A 845 38.78 -9.83 48.86
CA THR A 845 38.65 -8.46 48.33
C THR A 845 39.99 -7.92 47.83
N LEU A 846 39.91 -7.08 46.80
CA LEU A 846 41.01 -6.33 46.21
C LEU A 846 40.92 -4.86 46.64
N LYS A 847 42.08 -4.26 46.88
CA LYS A 847 42.22 -2.82 47.15
C LYS A 847 42.53 -2.06 45.87
N ARG A 848 42.18 -0.79 45.82
CA ARG A 848 42.29 0.05 44.60
C ARG A 848 43.71 0.12 44.01
N HIS A 849 44.74 -0.05 44.83
CA HIS A 849 46.15 -0.05 44.40
C HIS A 849 46.68 -1.41 43.93
N GLU A 850 45.85 -2.47 44.01
CA GLU A 850 46.14 -3.82 43.52
C GLU A 850 45.53 -4.05 42.12
N LEU A 851 44.71 -3.11 41.63
CA LEU A 851 44.07 -3.15 40.32
C LEU A 851 45.06 -2.71 39.21
N PRO A 852 44.94 -3.27 37.98
CA PRO A 852 45.83 -2.94 36.87
C PRO A 852 45.64 -1.50 36.35
N MET A 853 46.60 -1.03 35.56
CA MET A 853 46.49 0.24 34.83
C MET A 853 45.50 0.11 33.66
N GLU A 854 44.82 1.21 33.35
CA GLU A 854 43.76 1.28 32.34
C GLU A 854 44.27 0.90 30.94
N GLN A 855 43.59 -0.01 30.25
CA GLN A 855 43.94 -0.38 28.87
C GLN A 855 43.35 0.62 27.87
N GLU A 856 44.20 1.32 27.11
CA GLU A 856 43.78 2.29 26.07
C GLU A 856 43.21 1.63 24.80
N LEU A 857 42.26 0.72 24.97
CA LEU A 857 41.64 -0.10 23.91
C LEU A 857 40.19 0.30 23.60
N GLY A 858 39.67 1.37 24.20
CA GLY A 858 38.28 1.79 24.02
C GLY A 858 37.28 0.68 24.39
N TRP A 859 36.20 0.51 23.62
CA TRP A 859 35.13 -0.46 23.88
C TRP A 859 35.60 -1.91 24.07
N VAL A 860 36.67 -2.35 23.39
CA VAL A 860 37.13 -3.76 23.47
C VAL A 860 38.01 -4.05 24.68
N SER A 861 38.33 -3.04 25.49
CA SER A 861 38.94 -3.22 26.82
C SER A 861 38.09 -4.13 27.73
N ALA A 862 36.75 -4.04 27.63
CA ALA A 862 35.78 -4.86 28.36
C ALA A 862 35.79 -6.34 27.98
N CYS A 863 36.37 -6.70 26.83
CA CYS A 863 36.27 -8.03 26.25
C CYS A 863 37.44 -8.94 26.61
N HIS A 864 37.14 -10.23 26.82
CA HIS A 864 38.14 -11.29 27.03
C HIS A 864 39.18 -11.28 25.89
N PRO A 865 40.50 -11.40 26.15
CA PRO A 865 41.54 -11.31 25.12
C PRO A 865 41.39 -12.29 23.94
N SER A 866 40.73 -13.43 24.15
CA SER A 866 40.41 -14.41 23.10
C SER A 866 39.03 -14.27 22.46
N SER A 867 38.24 -13.23 22.78
CA SER A 867 36.93 -13.02 22.16
C SER A 867 37.07 -12.53 20.71
N PRO A 868 36.07 -12.74 19.84
CA PRO A 868 36.06 -12.21 18.47
C PRO A 868 36.45 -10.73 18.38
N ALA A 869 35.94 -9.88 19.27
CA ALA A 869 36.25 -8.45 19.31
C ALA A 869 37.69 -8.08 19.74
N ARG A 870 38.43 -8.99 20.37
CA ARG A 870 39.86 -8.81 20.72
C ARG A 870 40.81 -9.56 19.77
N GLN A 871 40.34 -10.61 19.10
CA GLN A 871 41.11 -11.40 18.14
C GLN A 871 41.08 -10.83 16.72
N THR A 872 39.94 -10.27 16.30
CA THR A 872 39.79 -9.61 15.00
C THR A 872 39.68 -8.10 15.21
N PRO A 873 40.57 -7.27 14.62
CA PRO A 873 40.44 -5.82 14.69
C PRO A 873 39.09 -5.37 14.13
N VAL A 874 38.32 -4.64 14.95
CA VAL A 874 37.06 -4.03 14.52
C VAL A 874 37.40 -2.90 13.55
N ASP A 875 36.88 -2.99 12.32
CA ASP A 875 37.00 -1.91 11.34
C ASP A 875 36.08 -0.76 11.76
N PHE A 876 36.70 0.30 12.27
CA PHE A 876 36.02 1.52 12.72
C PHE A 876 35.85 2.55 11.60
N ASP A 877 36.51 2.36 10.45
CA ASP A 877 36.53 3.30 9.34
C ASP A 877 35.52 2.91 8.24
N ASN A 878 35.14 1.62 8.17
CA ASN A 878 34.10 1.08 7.27
C ASN A 878 32.82 0.64 8.02
N TYR A 879 31.84 0.17 7.26
CA TYR A 879 30.61 -0.48 7.76
C TYR A 879 30.73 -2.01 7.58
N PRO A 880 30.41 -2.84 8.59
CA PRO A 880 30.44 -4.29 8.43
C PRO A 880 29.38 -4.78 7.44
N GLU A 881 29.79 -5.62 6.47
CA GLU A 881 28.85 -6.33 5.61
C GLU A 881 27.89 -7.21 6.45
N ARG A 882 26.63 -7.31 6.02
CA ARG A 882 25.63 -8.14 6.73
C ARG A 882 25.89 -9.62 6.50
N SER A 883 25.44 -10.45 7.44
CA SER A 883 25.52 -11.90 7.26
C SER A 883 24.62 -12.37 6.11
N PHE A 884 25.22 -12.96 5.07
CA PHE A 884 24.49 -13.77 4.07
C PHE A 884 24.14 -15.17 4.62
N ARG A 885 24.67 -15.54 5.79
CA ARG A 885 24.46 -16.84 6.41
C ARG A 885 23.14 -16.82 7.19
N LYS A 886 22.17 -17.62 6.75
CA LYS A 886 20.90 -17.80 7.46
C LYS A 886 21.14 -18.37 8.86
N ALA A 887 20.73 -17.60 9.85
CA ALA A 887 20.81 -17.93 11.27
C ALA A 887 19.67 -17.24 12.04
N PHE A 888 19.34 -17.74 13.23
CA PHE A 888 18.35 -17.17 14.14
C PHE A 888 18.89 -17.12 15.57
N ILE A 889 18.34 -16.27 16.42
CA ILE A 889 18.74 -16.18 17.83
C ILE A 889 18.26 -17.41 18.63
N SER A 890 19.20 -18.17 19.19
CA SER A 890 18.94 -19.23 20.18
C SER A 890 19.19 -18.79 21.62
N ASP A 891 20.20 -17.95 21.86
CA ASP A 891 20.41 -17.25 23.13
C ASP A 891 20.47 -15.74 22.87
N HIS A 892 19.39 -15.04 23.21
CA HIS A 892 19.27 -13.60 23.00
C HIS A 892 20.24 -12.79 23.84
N ARG A 893 20.67 -13.27 25.02
CA ARG A 893 21.65 -12.57 25.85
C ARG A 893 23.06 -12.65 25.25
N ARG A 894 23.40 -13.76 24.60
CA ARG A 894 24.68 -13.92 23.89
C ARG A 894 24.69 -13.19 22.55
N ALA A 895 23.57 -13.19 21.83
CA ALA A 895 23.39 -12.39 20.61
C ALA A 895 23.49 -10.86 20.86
N MET A 896 23.23 -10.38 22.08
CA MET A 896 23.44 -8.97 22.49
C MET A 896 24.90 -8.60 22.74
N ASP A 897 25.82 -9.55 22.91
CA ASP A 897 27.16 -9.29 23.45
C ASP A 897 28.12 -8.74 22.37
N PRO A 898 28.58 -7.46 22.46
CA PRO A 898 29.53 -6.90 21.50
C PRO A 898 30.90 -7.59 21.51
N CYS A 899 31.25 -8.32 22.56
CA CYS A 899 32.50 -9.08 22.63
C CYS A 899 32.47 -10.36 21.78
N LEU A 900 31.28 -10.92 21.57
CA LEU A 900 31.02 -12.05 20.66
C LEU A 900 30.69 -11.54 19.25
N HIS A 901 29.89 -10.49 19.15
CA HIS A 901 29.40 -9.89 17.91
C HIS A 901 29.95 -8.46 17.71
N PRO A 902 31.23 -8.29 17.32
CA PRO A 902 31.88 -6.98 17.22
C PRO A 902 31.20 -5.99 16.24
N THR A 903 30.41 -6.49 15.29
CA THR A 903 29.60 -5.67 14.36
C THR A 903 28.55 -4.81 15.08
N ILE A 904 28.19 -5.15 16.33
CA ILE A 904 27.34 -4.32 17.20
C ILE A 904 27.99 -2.96 17.48
N LEU A 905 29.32 -2.91 17.69
CA LEU A 905 30.06 -1.66 17.95
C LEU A 905 30.02 -0.67 16.76
N ARG A 906 29.74 -1.18 15.56
CA ARG A 906 29.58 -0.41 14.31
C ARG A 906 28.14 -0.38 13.79
N SER A 907 27.16 -0.75 14.61
CA SER A 907 25.75 -0.67 14.20
C SER A 907 24.70 -0.49 15.30
N HIS A 908 25.11 -0.07 16.50
CA HIS A 908 24.20 0.50 17.49
C HIS A 908 24.65 1.90 17.92
N GLY A 909 23.68 2.81 18.10
CA GLY A 909 23.95 4.23 18.41
C GLY A 909 24.76 4.47 19.69
N GLN A 910 24.60 3.61 20.71
CA GLN A 910 25.41 3.57 21.94
C GLN A 910 26.91 3.59 21.66
N PHE A 911 27.35 2.87 20.62
CA PHE A 911 28.78 2.67 20.33
C PHE A 911 29.25 3.55 19.17
N LEU A 912 28.45 3.64 18.10
CA LEU A 912 28.69 4.49 16.93
C LEU A 912 29.01 5.94 17.30
N THR A 913 28.28 6.51 18.26
CA THR A 913 28.44 7.92 18.68
C THR A 913 29.84 8.24 19.20
N TYR A 914 30.55 7.25 19.75
CA TYR A 914 31.88 7.41 20.38
C TYR A 914 33.01 6.76 19.57
N ASN A 915 32.71 6.27 18.36
CA ASN A 915 33.64 5.54 17.50
C ASN A 915 34.32 4.37 18.27
N ARG A 916 35.62 4.45 18.56
CA ARG A 916 36.38 3.44 19.31
C ARG A 916 35.95 3.30 20.77
N GLY A 917 35.22 4.28 21.31
CA GLY A 917 34.75 4.31 22.70
C GLY A 917 35.74 4.99 23.65
N PRO A 918 35.27 5.37 24.86
CA PRO A 918 36.14 5.84 25.93
C PRO A 918 36.95 4.67 26.51
N ASN A 919 38.09 4.99 27.14
CA ASN A 919 38.83 4.01 27.94
C ASN A 919 38.10 3.79 29.28
N PRO A 920 38.16 2.58 29.86
CA PRO A 920 37.53 2.26 31.13
C PRO A 920 38.32 2.84 32.32
N HIS A 921 37.64 3.12 33.42
CA HIS A 921 38.29 3.57 34.66
C HIS A 921 38.83 2.39 35.48
N ASN A 922 40.02 2.55 36.07
CA ASN A 922 40.63 1.54 36.94
C ASN A 922 39.90 1.32 38.28
N SER A 923 38.96 2.21 38.64
CA SER A 923 38.19 2.14 39.89
C SER A 923 36.72 1.79 39.64
N LEU A 924 36.29 0.60 40.07
CA LEU A 924 34.88 0.21 40.04
C LEU A 924 34.05 1.01 41.06
N ALA A 925 33.00 1.67 40.59
CA ALA A 925 31.99 2.35 41.39
C ALA A 925 30.57 1.95 40.93
N PRO A 926 29.64 1.63 41.84
CA PRO A 926 28.29 1.22 41.45
C PRO A 926 27.42 2.44 41.14
N SER A 927 27.27 2.73 39.84
CA SER A 927 26.30 3.70 39.31
C SER A 927 25.01 2.98 38.92
N PHE A 928 23.86 3.51 39.34
CA PHE A 928 22.54 3.03 38.91
C PHE A 928 22.13 3.72 37.61
N SER A 929 21.91 2.96 36.54
CA SER A 929 21.49 3.47 35.23
C SER A 929 20.32 2.65 34.69
N LEU A 930 19.41 3.30 33.96
CA LEU A 930 18.11 2.73 33.59
C LEU A 930 18.21 1.50 32.66
N CYS A 931 19.33 1.36 31.95
CA CYS A 931 19.73 0.14 31.27
C CYS A 931 21.26 -0.04 31.35
N SER A 932 21.73 -1.22 30.98
CA SER A 932 23.16 -1.56 30.89
C SER A 932 23.38 -2.54 29.72
N THR A 933 24.63 -2.75 29.30
CA THR A 933 24.99 -3.71 28.25
C THR A 933 26.05 -4.68 28.76
N MET A 934 26.32 -5.76 28.03
CA MET A 934 27.30 -6.79 28.45
C MET A 934 28.72 -6.23 28.72
N ILE A 935 29.09 -5.09 28.12
CA ILE A 935 30.38 -4.41 28.33
C ILE A 935 30.36 -3.28 29.36
N HIS A 936 29.22 -2.98 30.00
CA HIS A 936 29.11 -1.97 31.05
C HIS A 936 29.00 -2.62 32.45
N ASN A 937 29.20 -1.81 33.49
CA ASN A 937 29.11 -2.16 34.92
C ASN A 937 28.01 -1.37 35.64
N ASP A 938 27.19 -0.60 34.91
CA ASP A 938 26.03 0.09 35.46
C ASP A 938 25.01 -0.91 36.03
N VAL A 939 24.49 -0.62 37.22
CA VAL A 939 23.52 -1.42 37.97
C VAL A 939 22.10 -1.06 37.54
N ARG A 940 21.27 -2.05 37.19
CA ARG A 940 19.94 -1.84 36.58
C ARG A 940 18.76 -1.91 37.59
N PRO A 941 18.17 -0.79 38.03
CA PRO A 941 16.92 -0.80 38.79
C PRO A 941 15.70 -1.09 37.89
N ALA A 942 14.63 -1.62 38.47
CA ALA A 942 13.36 -1.78 37.78
C ALA A 942 12.53 -0.51 37.94
N GLY A 943 12.40 0.28 36.88
CA GLY A 943 11.66 1.55 36.86
C GLY A 943 10.34 1.50 36.08
N PRO A 944 9.35 2.35 36.42
CA PRO A 944 8.03 2.36 35.78
C PRO A 944 7.98 3.14 34.45
N TYR A 945 9.12 3.33 33.78
CA TYR A 945 9.20 4.14 32.56
C TYR A 945 8.34 3.53 31.44
N GLY A 946 7.39 4.30 30.92
CA GLY A 946 6.46 3.84 29.88
C GLY A 946 5.47 2.75 30.34
N TRP A 947 5.34 2.53 31.66
CA TRP A 947 4.49 1.46 32.20
C TRP A 947 2.99 1.74 32.03
N ILE A 948 2.26 0.69 31.68
CA ILE A 948 0.78 0.66 31.63
C ILE A 948 0.26 -0.64 32.25
N GLU A 949 -0.98 -0.62 32.74
CA GLU A 949 -1.68 -1.80 33.25
C GLU A 949 -2.35 -2.61 32.13
N ASP A 950 -3.07 -1.93 31.24
CA ASP A 950 -3.68 -2.47 30.03
C ASP A 950 -3.87 -1.33 28.99
N ILE A 951 -4.11 -1.68 27.72
CA ILE A 951 -4.50 -0.73 26.68
C ILE A 951 -6.01 -0.51 26.79
N LEU A 952 -6.44 0.70 27.15
CA LEU A 952 -7.84 1.05 27.33
C LEU A 952 -8.25 2.25 26.46
N PRO A 953 -9.50 2.29 25.92
CA PRO A 953 -10.52 1.22 26.01
C PRO A 953 -10.11 -0.02 25.21
N ARG A 954 -10.64 -1.21 25.56
CA ARG A 954 -10.24 -2.47 24.89
C ARG A 954 -10.59 -2.54 23.39
N SER A 955 -11.46 -1.65 22.90
CA SER A 955 -11.69 -1.43 21.46
C SER A 955 -10.46 -0.93 20.71
N ASP A 956 -9.51 -0.30 21.39
CA ASP A 956 -8.26 0.20 20.80
C ASP A 956 -7.21 -0.91 20.62
N ASP A 957 -7.46 -2.12 21.12
CA ASP A 957 -6.64 -3.31 20.96
C ASP A 957 -7.57 -4.56 20.87
N PRO A 958 -8.21 -4.79 19.71
CA PRO A 958 -9.20 -5.86 19.54
C PRO A 958 -8.57 -7.28 19.61
N PRO A 959 -9.37 -8.35 19.69
CA PRO A 959 -8.92 -9.74 19.54
C PRO A 959 -8.06 -9.98 18.29
N TRP A 960 -7.25 -11.04 18.29
CA TRP A 960 -6.31 -11.34 17.20
C TRP A 960 -7.01 -11.48 15.85
N GLU A 961 -8.19 -12.09 15.86
CA GLU A 961 -9.05 -12.40 14.73
C GLU A 961 -9.72 -11.14 14.12
N GLU A 962 -9.77 -10.05 14.89
CA GLU A 962 -10.33 -8.75 14.49
C GLU A 962 -9.25 -7.74 14.03
N LYS A 963 -7.96 -8.08 14.15
CA LYS A 963 -6.85 -7.23 13.72
C LYS A 963 -6.75 -7.22 12.19
N THR A 964 -7.13 -6.09 11.59
CA THR A 964 -7.35 -5.96 10.15
C THR A 964 -6.09 -5.86 9.30
N ASP A 965 -4.94 -5.47 9.86
CA ASP A 965 -3.69 -5.32 9.10
C ASP A 965 -2.69 -6.41 9.51
N GLU A 966 -2.28 -7.22 8.54
CA GLU A 966 -1.43 -8.39 8.76
C GLU A 966 0.07 -8.07 8.56
N ARG A 967 0.42 -6.79 8.32
CA ARG A 967 1.80 -6.29 8.27
C ARG A 967 2.41 -6.08 9.65
N MET A 968 3.74 -5.97 9.68
CA MET A 968 4.49 -5.56 10.87
C MET A 968 4.56 -4.03 10.98
N VAL A 969 4.03 -3.47 12.07
CA VAL A 969 4.01 -2.02 12.30
C VAL A 969 5.19 -1.51 13.14
N TRP A 970 5.70 -0.33 12.76
CA TRP A 970 6.49 0.52 13.63
C TRP A 970 6.21 2.00 13.37
N ARG A 971 6.07 2.77 14.45
CA ARG A 971 6.10 4.24 14.47
C ARG A 971 6.94 4.71 15.66
N GLY A 972 7.80 5.68 15.41
CA GLY A 972 8.67 6.31 16.41
C GLY A 972 9.51 7.43 15.78
N SER A 973 10.23 8.18 16.61
CA SER A 973 11.18 9.21 16.18
C SER A 973 12.55 8.61 15.85
N ASN A 974 13.40 9.37 15.15
CA ASN A 974 14.81 9.06 14.88
C ASN A 974 15.72 9.33 16.11
N THR A 975 15.25 9.00 17.31
CA THR A 975 16.14 8.92 18.50
C THR A 975 16.97 7.64 18.47
N GLY A 976 18.10 7.64 19.16
CA GLY A 976 19.07 6.55 19.15
C GLY A 976 20.47 6.95 18.71
N ILE A 977 20.61 8.03 17.95
CA ILE A 977 21.91 8.63 17.63
C ILE A 977 21.79 10.13 17.35
N SER A 978 22.83 10.89 17.66
CA SER A 978 22.95 12.27 17.20
C SER A 978 23.24 12.29 15.70
N HIS A 979 22.33 12.86 14.92
CA HIS A 979 22.45 12.93 13.47
C HIS A 979 23.43 14.05 13.11
N GLY A 980 24.68 13.67 12.87
CA GLY A 980 25.75 14.56 12.43
C GLY A 980 26.01 14.52 10.92
N VAL A 981 26.74 15.53 10.42
CA VAL A 981 27.13 15.67 9.00
C VAL A 981 27.95 14.47 8.50
N GLY A 982 28.76 13.85 9.37
CA GLY A 982 29.57 12.67 9.03
C GLY A 982 28.78 11.43 8.60
N GLY A 983 27.47 11.37 8.86
CA GLY A 983 26.59 10.40 8.22
C GLY A 983 26.47 9.02 8.86
N GLU A 984 27.26 8.72 9.90
CA GLU A 984 27.26 7.46 10.68
C GLU A 984 25.87 7.06 11.21
N TRP A 985 24.95 8.01 11.37
CA TRP A 985 23.57 7.76 11.79
C TRP A 985 22.82 6.78 10.88
N ARG A 986 23.22 6.64 9.60
CA ARG A 986 22.65 5.63 8.68
C ARG A 986 22.87 4.19 9.13
N TYR A 987 23.85 3.95 9.98
CA TYR A 987 24.18 2.63 10.52
C TYR A 987 23.52 2.35 11.87
N ALA A 988 22.85 3.35 12.47
CA ALA A 988 22.12 3.18 13.73
C ALA A 988 20.85 2.33 13.53
N GLN A 989 20.43 1.69 14.62
CA GLN A 989 19.42 0.63 14.63
C GLN A 989 18.07 1.02 14.02
N ARG A 990 17.60 2.27 14.23
CA ARG A 990 16.32 2.75 13.69
C ARG A 990 16.41 3.19 12.24
N ASP A 991 17.45 3.93 11.89
CA ASP A 991 17.70 4.41 10.54
C ASP A 991 17.98 3.26 9.58
N ARG A 992 18.74 2.24 10.02
CA ARG A 992 18.90 0.97 9.30
C ARG A 992 17.58 0.24 9.14
N LEU A 993 16.77 0.12 10.20
CA LEU A 993 15.44 -0.51 10.13
C LEU A 993 14.55 0.16 9.10
N VAL A 994 14.31 1.47 9.24
CA VAL A 994 13.43 2.24 8.34
C VAL A 994 13.97 2.24 6.91
N SER A 995 15.29 2.35 6.71
CA SER A 995 15.88 2.28 5.37
C SER A 995 15.69 0.89 4.74
N TYR A 996 15.98 -0.19 5.48
CA TYR A 996 16.02 -1.55 4.96
C TYR A 996 14.65 -2.09 4.51
N VAL A 997 13.61 -1.85 5.31
CA VAL A 997 12.25 -2.35 5.02
C VAL A 997 11.42 -1.43 4.12
N ASN A 998 11.95 -0.26 3.74
CA ASN A 998 11.38 0.61 2.71
C ASN A 998 12.29 0.70 1.47
N GLU A 999 13.38 -0.07 1.42
CA GLU A 999 14.21 -0.19 0.23
C GLU A 999 13.49 -1.05 -0.82
N MET A 1000 13.33 -0.55 -2.04
CA MET A 1000 12.68 -1.32 -3.12
C MET A 1000 13.69 -1.95 -4.10
N THR A 1001 14.96 -1.59 -4.00
CA THR A 1001 16.03 -1.97 -4.96
C THR A 1001 16.65 -3.34 -4.69
N GLY A 1002 16.75 -4.16 -5.74
CA GLY A 1002 17.39 -5.46 -5.69
C GLY A 1002 16.52 -6.57 -5.10
N THR A 1003 17.17 -7.64 -4.63
CA THR A 1003 16.54 -8.87 -4.14
C THR A 1003 16.86 -9.15 -2.67
N LEU A 1004 16.10 -10.09 -2.10
CA LEU A 1004 16.37 -10.74 -0.81
C LEU A 1004 16.24 -12.25 -1.01
N ASP A 1005 17.23 -13.00 -0.55
CA ASP A 1005 17.14 -14.45 -0.45
C ASP A 1005 16.36 -14.79 0.83
N ILE A 1006 15.26 -15.53 0.71
CA ILE A 1006 14.29 -15.76 1.80
C ILE A 1006 14.06 -17.27 2.00
N LEU A 1007 14.05 -17.72 3.25
CA LEU A 1007 13.69 -19.11 3.61
C LEU A 1007 12.20 -19.37 3.37
N ARG A 1008 11.88 -20.57 2.88
CA ARG A 1008 10.50 -21.05 2.76
C ARG A 1008 9.95 -21.36 4.16
N SER A 1009 8.70 -20.98 4.44
CA SER A 1009 7.95 -21.52 5.59
C SER A 1009 7.23 -22.82 5.18
N PRO A 1010 7.69 -24.01 5.62
CA PRO A 1010 6.91 -25.24 5.51
C PRO A 1010 5.76 -25.25 6.53
N LEU A 1011 4.67 -25.96 6.22
CA LEU A 1011 3.48 -26.04 7.08
C LEU A 1011 3.69 -26.94 8.32
N ASN A 1012 4.81 -27.63 8.43
CA ASN A 1012 5.11 -28.62 9.47
C ASN A 1012 6.63 -28.78 9.65
N ASP A 1013 7.01 -29.38 10.78
CA ASP A 1013 8.37 -29.74 11.18
C ASP A 1013 8.96 -30.96 10.43
N SER A 1014 8.13 -31.65 9.64
CA SER A 1014 8.47 -32.91 8.97
C SER A 1014 8.93 -32.72 7.52
N GLU A 1015 8.85 -31.48 7.01
CA GLU A 1015 9.44 -31.04 5.74
C GLU A 1015 10.75 -30.28 5.99
N PRO A 1016 11.79 -30.47 5.15
CA PRO A 1016 12.99 -29.65 5.23
C PRO A 1016 12.71 -28.20 4.79
N VAL A 1017 13.39 -27.24 5.43
CA VAL A 1017 13.29 -25.81 5.09
C VAL A 1017 13.80 -25.51 3.67
N GLY A 1018 14.81 -26.25 3.21
CA GLY A 1018 15.43 -26.07 1.90
C GLY A 1018 16.37 -24.86 1.81
N GLY A 1019 16.84 -24.60 0.59
CA GLY A 1019 17.63 -23.39 0.29
C GLY A 1019 16.74 -22.14 0.19
N PRO A 1020 17.27 -20.94 0.48
CA PRO A 1020 16.52 -19.71 0.34
C PRO A 1020 16.23 -19.39 -1.13
N THR A 1021 15.13 -18.69 -1.39
CA THR A 1021 14.65 -18.29 -2.72
C THR A 1021 14.77 -16.77 -2.91
N PRO A 1022 15.32 -16.27 -4.03
CA PRO A 1022 15.43 -14.84 -4.29
C PRO A 1022 14.08 -14.21 -4.66
N LEU A 1023 13.65 -13.21 -3.90
CA LEU A 1023 12.46 -12.39 -4.18
C LEU A 1023 12.85 -10.90 -4.32
N ARG A 1024 12.07 -10.13 -5.09
CA ARG A 1024 12.36 -8.70 -5.35
C ARG A 1024 11.86 -7.83 -4.19
N LYS A 1025 12.68 -6.90 -3.70
CA LYS A 1025 12.33 -6.04 -2.55
C LYS A 1025 11.06 -5.21 -2.80
N ALA A 1026 10.90 -4.68 -4.02
CA ALA A 1026 9.73 -3.92 -4.43
C ALA A 1026 8.39 -4.65 -4.24
N HIS A 1027 8.37 -5.99 -4.28
CA HIS A 1027 7.17 -6.79 -4.01
C HIS A 1027 7.04 -7.15 -2.52
N VAL A 1028 8.14 -7.64 -1.92
CA VAL A 1028 8.11 -8.19 -0.55
C VAL A 1028 8.01 -7.11 0.53
N ASN A 1029 8.77 -6.02 0.42
CA ASN A 1029 8.83 -5.02 1.50
C ASN A 1029 7.48 -4.30 1.74
N PRO A 1030 6.75 -3.83 0.70
CA PRO A 1030 5.43 -3.22 0.91
C PRO A 1030 4.36 -4.20 1.40
N ALA A 1031 4.44 -5.47 0.98
CA ALA A 1031 3.53 -6.53 1.42
C ALA A 1031 3.65 -6.83 2.91
N LEU A 1032 4.87 -6.74 3.47
CA LEU A 1032 5.17 -7.14 4.84
C LEU A 1032 5.21 -5.99 5.86
N PHE A 1033 5.67 -4.79 5.49
CA PHE A 1033 6.07 -3.78 6.49
C PHE A 1033 5.26 -2.48 6.43
N ASP A 1034 4.88 -2.00 7.62
CA ASP A 1034 4.39 -0.64 7.87
C ASP A 1034 5.29 0.06 8.89
N ILE A 1035 6.55 0.29 8.52
CA ILE A 1035 7.62 0.78 9.41
C ILE A 1035 8.13 2.11 8.86
N GLN A 1036 7.81 3.22 9.53
CA GLN A 1036 8.34 4.54 9.17
C GLN A 1036 8.51 5.45 10.40
N PHE A 1037 9.38 6.45 10.28
CA PHE A 1037 9.48 7.51 11.28
C PHE A 1037 8.19 8.34 11.39
N ALA A 1038 7.91 8.83 12.60
CA ALA A 1038 6.68 9.53 12.95
C ALA A 1038 6.95 10.92 13.53
N GLY A 1039 6.14 11.90 13.15
CA GLY A 1039 6.23 13.28 13.62
C GLY A 1039 7.16 14.12 12.73
N GLN A 1040 8.20 14.70 13.32
CA GLN A 1040 9.23 15.50 12.64
C GLN A 1040 10.62 14.98 13.04
N PRO A 1041 11.67 15.22 12.22
CA PRO A 1041 13.04 14.88 12.59
C PRO A 1041 13.47 15.55 13.89
N VAL A 1042 14.18 14.78 14.72
CA VAL A 1042 14.81 15.23 15.96
C VAL A 1042 16.28 14.79 16.00
N ALA A 1043 17.02 15.18 17.04
CA ALA A 1043 18.43 14.84 17.23
C ALA A 1043 19.36 15.27 16.07
N CYS A 1044 18.98 16.32 15.33
CA CYS A 1044 19.71 16.88 14.18
C CYS A 1044 19.87 18.41 14.32
N PRO A 1045 20.92 19.02 13.73
CA PRO A 1045 20.93 20.44 13.38
C PRO A 1045 19.82 20.77 12.37
N VAL A 1046 19.32 22.01 12.36
CA VAL A 1046 18.11 22.42 11.60
C VAL A 1046 18.21 22.05 10.10
N GLU A 1047 19.35 22.35 9.48
CA GLU A 1047 19.64 22.14 8.05
C GLU A 1047 19.67 20.65 7.68
N LEU A 1048 20.13 19.80 8.61
CA LEU A 1048 20.10 18.36 8.47
C LEU A 1048 18.71 17.79 8.79
N CYS A 1049 17.95 18.38 9.72
CA CYS A 1049 16.56 18.00 9.95
C CYS A 1049 15.73 18.20 8.68
N ASP A 1050 15.84 19.34 8.00
CA ASP A 1050 15.15 19.56 6.71
C ASP A 1050 15.59 18.55 5.64
N SER A 1051 16.86 18.16 5.63
CA SER A 1051 17.38 17.12 4.74
C SER A 1051 16.77 15.73 5.05
N LEU A 1052 16.72 15.33 6.32
CA LEU A 1052 16.08 14.08 6.79
C LEU A 1052 14.57 14.07 6.52
N HIS A 1053 13.93 15.24 6.60
CA HIS A 1053 12.50 15.45 6.29
C HIS A 1053 12.19 15.29 4.79
N ASN A 1054 13.20 15.31 3.93
CA ASN A 1054 13.10 15.01 2.49
C ASN A 1054 13.60 13.59 2.13
N PHE A 1055 14.42 12.97 2.97
CA PHE A 1055 15.01 11.65 2.75
C PHE A 1055 14.05 10.51 3.10
N PHE A 1056 13.41 10.56 4.27
CA PHE A 1056 12.45 9.55 4.73
C PHE A 1056 10.98 9.97 4.48
N ASP A 1057 10.07 8.99 4.41
CA ASP A 1057 8.62 9.22 4.30
C ASP A 1057 7.97 9.32 5.69
N TRP A 1058 8.04 10.52 6.28
CA TRP A 1058 7.57 10.82 7.63
C TRP A 1058 6.04 10.69 7.76
N ARG A 1059 5.60 9.83 8.67
CA ARG A 1059 4.19 9.57 9.02
C ARG A 1059 3.72 10.44 10.18
N ARG A 1060 2.41 10.48 10.42
CA ARG A 1060 1.85 10.98 11.69
C ARG A 1060 2.00 9.93 12.81
N PRO A 1061 2.13 10.33 14.09
CA PRO A 1061 2.04 9.41 15.21
C PRO A 1061 0.69 8.67 15.24
N GLN A 1062 0.70 7.37 15.55
CA GLN A 1062 -0.52 6.56 15.65
C GLN A 1062 -1.19 6.73 17.03
N LYS A 1063 -2.52 6.80 17.02
CA LYS A 1063 -3.37 6.59 18.22
C LYS A 1063 -3.38 5.09 18.59
N SER A 1064 -3.77 4.75 19.82
CA SER A 1064 -3.84 3.35 20.28
C SER A 1064 -4.69 2.49 19.35
N SER A 1065 -5.93 2.90 19.05
CA SER A 1065 -6.86 2.31 18.07
C SER A 1065 -6.34 2.20 16.63
N GLN A 1066 -5.27 2.91 16.26
CA GLN A 1066 -4.62 2.74 14.95
C GLN A 1066 -3.51 1.68 15.03
N ALA A 1067 -2.72 1.68 16.10
CA ALA A 1067 -1.67 0.68 16.33
C ALA A 1067 -2.24 -0.71 16.66
N GLY A 1068 -3.37 -0.79 17.38
CA GLY A 1068 -4.00 -2.06 17.75
C GLY A 1068 -4.60 -2.84 16.58
N ARG A 1069 -4.71 -2.25 15.38
CA ARG A 1069 -5.21 -2.91 14.16
C ARG A 1069 -4.22 -3.91 13.56
N TYR A 1070 -2.95 -3.82 13.92
CA TYR A 1070 -1.87 -4.64 13.38
C TYR A 1070 -1.68 -5.91 14.21
N LYS A 1071 -1.61 -7.07 13.55
CA LYS A 1071 -1.25 -8.35 14.21
C LYS A 1071 0.17 -8.36 14.75
N TYR A 1072 1.09 -7.64 14.11
CA TYR A 1072 2.52 -7.75 14.34
C TYR A 1072 3.14 -6.37 14.59
N ALA A 1073 4.02 -6.25 15.58
CA ALA A 1073 4.65 -4.97 15.96
C ALA A 1073 6.15 -5.13 16.23
N PHE A 1074 6.94 -4.12 15.83
CA PHE A 1074 8.39 -4.12 16.03
C PHE A 1074 8.82 -3.32 17.27
N ASP A 1075 9.78 -3.85 18.01
CA ASP A 1075 10.49 -3.19 19.08
C ASP A 1075 11.98 -3.04 18.79
N VAL A 1076 12.47 -1.82 18.95
CA VAL A 1076 13.85 -1.40 18.67
C VAL A 1076 14.23 -0.27 19.61
N ASP A 1077 15.47 -0.34 20.08
CA ASP A 1077 16.08 0.60 21.03
C ASP A 1077 16.00 2.06 20.58
N GLY A 1078 15.97 2.96 21.56
CA GLY A 1078 16.14 4.40 21.38
C GLY A 1078 17.58 4.80 21.66
N ASN A 1079 17.75 5.86 22.46
CA ASN A 1079 19.06 6.25 22.97
C ASN A 1079 19.61 5.09 23.84
N GLY A 1080 18.89 4.75 24.90
CA GLY A 1080 18.94 3.46 25.60
C GLY A 1080 17.94 2.44 25.05
N TRP A 1081 17.55 1.48 25.89
CA TRP A 1081 16.52 0.47 25.61
C TRP A 1081 15.17 1.05 25.13
N SER A 1082 14.32 0.20 24.54
CA SER A 1082 12.98 0.63 24.12
C SER A 1082 11.96 0.64 25.26
N GLY A 1083 11.82 1.79 25.93
CA GLY A 1083 10.75 2.04 26.91
C GLY A 1083 9.30 1.95 26.37
N ARG A 1084 9.10 1.51 25.12
CA ARG A 1084 7.78 1.16 24.55
C ARG A 1084 7.43 -0.31 24.75
N PHE A 1085 8.41 -1.18 25.05
CA PHE A 1085 8.22 -2.64 25.03
C PHE A 1085 7.07 -3.08 25.94
N LYS A 1086 7.01 -2.58 27.18
CA LYS A 1086 5.89 -2.84 28.11
C LYS A 1086 4.52 -2.62 27.46
N ARG A 1087 4.32 -1.52 26.74
CA ARG A 1087 3.05 -1.25 26.03
C ARG A 1087 2.82 -2.23 24.89
N LEU A 1088 3.84 -2.54 24.10
CA LEU A 1088 3.74 -3.45 22.95
C LEU A 1088 3.41 -4.88 23.41
N ILE A 1089 4.15 -5.44 24.37
CA ILE A 1089 3.91 -6.79 24.91
C ILE A 1089 2.65 -6.87 25.79
N THR A 1090 2.03 -5.75 26.14
CA THR A 1090 0.68 -5.74 26.74
C THR A 1090 -0.44 -5.78 25.69
N SER A 1091 -0.15 -5.53 24.41
CA SER A 1091 -1.17 -5.60 23.35
C SER A 1091 -1.56 -7.03 22.99
N ASN A 1092 -2.63 -7.20 22.22
CA ASN A 1092 -2.99 -8.49 21.61
C ASN A 1092 -2.10 -8.84 20.38
N SER A 1093 -1.02 -8.10 20.10
CA SER A 1093 -0.18 -8.24 18.90
C SER A 1093 1.16 -8.93 19.20
N LEU A 1094 1.69 -9.69 18.24
CA LEU A 1094 2.98 -10.36 18.35
C LEU A 1094 4.11 -9.32 18.26
N VAL A 1095 5.01 -9.31 19.25
CA VAL A 1095 6.15 -8.40 19.28
C VAL A 1095 7.42 -9.09 18.77
N PHE A 1096 8.08 -8.46 17.81
CA PHE A 1096 9.42 -8.78 17.34
C PHE A 1096 10.38 -7.75 17.95
N LYS A 1097 11.45 -8.18 18.64
CA LYS A 1097 12.35 -7.29 19.40
C LYS A 1097 13.81 -7.49 19.00
N THR A 1098 14.44 -6.41 18.53
CA THR A 1098 15.89 -6.24 18.51
C THR A 1098 16.30 -5.33 19.66
N THR A 1099 17.32 -5.71 20.42
CA THR A 1099 17.94 -4.84 21.43
C THR A 1099 19.39 -5.23 21.67
N ILE A 1100 20.19 -4.33 22.24
CA ILE A 1100 21.51 -4.65 22.84
C ILE A 1100 21.51 -4.62 24.37
N TYR A 1101 20.38 -4.25 24.98
CA TYR A 1101 20.26 -4.03 26.41
C TYR A 1101 19.55 -5.23 27.06
N PRO A 1102 20.25 -6.05 27.87
CA PRO A 1102 19.56 -6.92 28.83
C PRO A 1102 18.82 -6.04 29.84
N GLU A 1103 17.50 -5.94 29.70
CA GLU A 1103 16.62 -5.21 30.60
C GLU A 1103 16.42 -5.97 31.94
N TRP A 1104 15.89 -5.32 32.98
CA TRP A 1104 15.80 -5.88 34.35
C TRP A 1104 15.03 -7.21 34.43
N TYR A 1105 14.07 -7.44 33.52
CA TYR A 1105 13.25 -8.65 33.47
C TYR A 1105 13.87 -9.78 32.61
N MET A 1106 15.10 -9.63 32.08
CA MET A 1106 15.65 -10.56 31.09
C MET A 1106 15.72 -12.01 31.59
N GLY A 1107 16.09 -12.25 32.85
CA GLY A 1107 16.02 -13.58 33.48
C GLY A 1107 14.59 -14.12 33.70
N ARG A 1108 13.56 -13.27 33.66
CA ARG A 1108 12.16 -13.58 34.01
C ARG A 1108 11.21 -13.61 32.80
N ILE A 1109 11.73 -13.44 31.58
CA ILE A 1109 11.00 -13.61 30.31
C ILE A 1109 11.67 -14.73 29.49
N ALA A 1110 10.91 -15.39 28.62
CA ALA A 1110 11.45 -16.31 27.61
C ALA A 1110 11.23 -15.76 26.19
N PRO A 1111 12.30 -15.55 25.37
CA PRO A 1111 12.17 -15.39 23.92
C PRO A 1111 11.49 -16.61 23.29
N TRP A 1112 10.92 -16.48 22.10
CA TRP A 1112 10.12 -17.48 21.38
C TRP A 1112 8.81 -17.93 22.08
N VAL A 1113 8.68 -17.76 23.39
CA VAL A 1113 7.42 -17.96 24.14
C VAL A 1113 6.60 -16.67 24.25
N HIS A 1114 7.25 -15.52 24.50
CA HIS A 1114 6.55 -14.25 24.79
C HIS A 1114 6.75 -13.16 23.73
N TYR A 1115 7.82 -13.27 22.93
CA TYR A 1115 8.19 -12.36 21.85
C TYR A 1115 9.20 -13.05 20.92
N VAL A 1116 9.32 -12.57 19.68
CA VAL A 1116 10.32 -13.05 18.73
C VAL A 1116 11.60 -12.22 18.85
N PRO A 1117 12.76 -12.79 19.21
CA PRO A 1117 14.04 -12.09 19.17
C PRO A 1117 14.53 -11.95 17.71
N ILE A 1118 15.11 -10.81 17.36
CA ILE A 1118 15.61 -10.48 16.01
C ILE A 1118 17.06 -9.95 16.12
N GLN A 1119 17.93 -10.38 15.20
CA GLN A 1119 19.32 -9.93 15.15
C GLN A 1119 19.43 -8.43 14.87
N LEU A 1120 20.42 -7.78 15.50
CA LEU A 1120 20.62 -6.34 15.38
C LEU A 1120 20.83 -5.88 13.93
N ASP A 1121 21.48 -6.69 13.09
CA ASP A 1121 21.73 -6.40 11.67
C ASP A 1121 20.50 -6.63 10.76
N LEU A 1122 19.41 -7.15 11.33
CA LEU A 1122 18.14 -7.48 10.69
C LEU A 1122 18.25 -8.56 9.60
N SER A 1123 19.28 -9.42 9.66
CA SER A 1123 19.49 -10.51 8.69
C SER A 1123 18.42 -11.61 8.76
N ASP A 1124 17.80 -11.82 9.93
CA ASP A 1124 16.74 -12.80 10.17
C ASP A 1124 15.32 -12.22 10.15
N LEU A 1125 15.17 -10.89 10.08
CA LEU A 1125 13.87 -10.21 10.17
C LEU A 1125 12.85 -10.72 9.14
N HIS A 1126 13.26 -10.84 7.88
CA HIS A 1126 12.37 -11.30 6.81
C HIS A 1126 11.99 -12.77 6.96
N ASP A 1127 12.95 -13.66 7.26
CA ASP A 1127 12.68 -15.09 7.40
C ASP A 1127 11.81 -15.37 8.64
N ALA A 1128 12.13 -14.72 9.77
CA ALA A 1128 11.37 -14.85 11.01
C ALA A 1128 9.94 -14.34 10.85
N PHE A 1129 9.73 -13.24 10.14
CA PHE A 1129 8.39 -12.71 9.92
C PHE A 1129 7.59 -13.55 8.92
N ILE A 1130 8.22 -14.02 7.83
CA ILE A 1130 7.58 -14.87 6.81
C ILE A 1130 7.17 -16.25 7.37
N PHE A 1131 7.84 -16.75 8.40
CA PHE A 1131 7.34 -17.92 9.13
C PHE A 1131 5.95 -17.69 9.71
N PHE A 1132 5.73 -16.56 10.41
CA PHE A 1132 4.45 -16.26 11.05
C PHE A 1132 3.38 -15.74 10.07
N HIS A 1133 3.74 -14.79 9.20
CA HIS A 1133 2.85 -14.16 8.23
C HIS A 1133 2.56 -15.03 7.00
N GLY A 1134 3.47 -15.94 6.65
CA GLY A 1134 3.55 -16.58 5.34
C GLY A 1134 4.39 -15.77 4.35
N GLY A 1135 4.52 -16.28 3.13
CA GLY A 1135 5.05 -15.52 1.99
C GLY A 1135 4.08 -14.43 1.50
N PRO A 1136 4.38 -13.71 0.41
CA PRO A 1136 3.63 -12.54 -0.02
C PRO A 1136 2.12 -12.76 -0.28
N SER A 1137 1.65 -13.99 -0.50
CA SER A 1137 0.21 -14.30 -0.61
C SER A 1137 -0.41 -14.88 0.67
N GLY A 1138 0.38 -15.13 1.71
CA GLY A 1138 -0.02 -15.82 2.95
C GLY A 1138 0.25 -17.33 2.93
N GLU A 1139 1.03 -17.82 1.96
CA GLU A 1139 1.41 -19.22 1.85
C GLU A 1139 2.43 -19.61 2.93
N GLY A 1140 2.19 -20.74 3.62
CA GLY A 1140 3.06 -21.19 4.72
C GLY A 1140 2.91 -20.40 6.03
N ALA A 1141 1.86 -19.60 6.20
CA ALA A 1141 1.63 -18.79 7.40
C ALA A 1141 1.34 -19.62 8.66
N HIS A 1142 1.95 -19.21 9.79
CA HIS A 1142 1.80 -19.82 11.11
C HIS A 1142 1.05 -18.91 12.10
N ASP A 1143 -0.08 -18.36 11.65
CA ASP A 1143 -0.92 -17.38 12.38
C ASP A 1143 -1.33 -17.85 13.79
N ASP A 1144 -1.60 -19.15 13.98
CA ASP A 1144 -1.95 -19.72 15.29
C ASP A 1144 -0.77 -19.75 16.28
N MET A 1145 0.47 -19.97 15.80
CA MET A 1145 1.66 -19.85 16.64
C MET A 1145 1.97 -18.38 16.95
N ALA A 1146 1.76 -17.48 15.98
CA ALA A 1146 1.89 -16.05 16.22
C ALA A 1146 0.92 -15.55 17.30
N ARG A 1147 -0.34 -15.96 17.21
CA ARG A 1147 -1.39 -15.74 18.20
C ARG A 1147 -1.03 -16.32 19.57
N LYS A 1148 -0.49 -17.55 19.62
CA LYS A 1148 -0.03 -18.19 20.87
C LYS A 1148 1.02 -17.34 21.59
N ILE A 1149 2.07 -16.93 20.88
CA ILE A 1149 3.17 -16.11 21.44
C ILE A 1149 2.67 -14.72 21.85
N ALA A 1150 1.81 -14.08 21.04
CA ALA A 1150 1.20 -12.79 21.39
C ALA A 1150 0.38 -12.86 22.68
N MET A 1151 -0.46 -13.89 22.84
CA MET A 1151 -1.28 -14.06 24.05
C MET A 1151 -0.44 -14.43 25.27
N ALA A 1152 0.62 -15.23 25.10
CA ALA A 1152 1.57 -15.54 26.17
C ALA A 1152 2.34 -14.29 26.63
N GLY A 1153 2.83 -13.46 25.70
CA GLY A 1153 3.45 -12.16 26.00
C GLY A 1153 2.51 -11.23 26.76
N ARG A 1154 1.26 -11.10 26.31
CA ARG A 1154 0.23 -10.30 27.02
C ARG A 1154 -0.09 -10.83 28.41
N HIS A 1155 -0.22 -12.15 28.56
CA HIS A 1155 -0.43 -12.77 29.87
C HIS A 1155 0.74 -12.44 30.81
N TRP A 1156 1.98 -12.71 30.36
CA TRP A 1156 3.20 -12.44 31.11
C TRP A 1156 3.32 -10.97 31.51
N SER A 1157 3.05 -10.03 30.61
CA SER A 1157 3.08 -8.60 30.91
C SER A 1157 2.14 -8.22 32.08
N LYS A 1158 0.99 -8.89 32.20
CA LYS A 1158 0.00 -8.62 33.24
C LYS A 1158 0.25 -9.39 34.56
N THR A 1159 1.20 -10.33 34.61
CA THR A 1159 1.48 -11.17 35.79
C THR A 1159 2.93 -11.14 36.29
N PHE A 1160 3.88 -10.67 35.48
CA PHE A 1160 5.32 -10.58 35.80
C PHE A 1160 5.89 -9.15 35.71
N TRP A 1161 5.11 -8.20 35.20
CA TRP A 1161 5.48 -6.78 35.06
C TRP A 1161 4.36 -5.85 35.55
N ARG A 1162 3.78 -6.18 36.70
CA ARG A 1162 2.88 -5.30 37.46
C ARG A 1162 3.70 -4.25 38.24
N ARG A 1163 3.08 -3.43 39.09
CA ARG A 1163 3.83 -2.50 39.95
C ARG A 1163 4.55 -3.25 41.07
N GLU A 1164 3.89 -4.28 41.58
CA GLU A 1164 4.34 -5.18 42.63
C GLU A 1164 5.61 -5.94 42.21
N ASP A 1165 5.69 -6.37 40.95
CA ASP A 1165 6.89 -7.05 40.43
C ASP A 1165 8.09 -6.08 40.29
N LEU A 1166 7.84 -4.81 39.94
CA LEU A 1166 8.86 -3.75 39.91
C LEU A 1166 9.34 -3.42 41.34
N THR A 1167 8.43 -3.29 42.30
CA THR A 1167 8.75 -3.10 43.72
C THR A 1167 9.56 -4.28 44.26
N ALA A 1168 9.13 -5.52 44.03
CA ALA A 1168 9.85 -6.72 44.49
C ALA A 1168 11.27 -6.82 43.92
N HIS A 1169 11.49 -6.38 42.66
CA HIS A 1169 12.82 -6.32 42.07
C HIS A 1169 13.68 -5.21 42.67
N THR A 1170 13.19 -3.98 42.74
CA THR A 1170 14.00 -2.85 43.24
C THR A 1170 14.21 -2.90 44.76
N PHE A 1171 13.25 -3.45 45.52
CA PHE A 1171 13.44 -3.82 46.93
C PHE A 1171 14.57 -4.84 47.07
N ARG A 1172 14.55 -5.93 46.26
CA ARG A 1172 15.62 -6.92 46.29
C ARG A 1172 16.98 -6.33 45.96
N LEU A 1173 17.06 -5.55 44.88
CA LEU A 1173 18.29 -4.91 44.43
C LEU A 1173 18.90 -4.05 45.53
N LEU A 1174 18.08 -3.30 46.28
CA LEU A 1174 18.57 -2.43 47.35
C LEU A 1174 18.98 -3.18 48.62
N LEU A 1175 18.38 -4.34 48.95
CA LEU A 1175 18.89 -5.22 50.01
C LEU A 1175 20.29 -5.76 49.68
N GLU A 1176 20.49 -6.25 48.45
CA GLU A 1176 21.80 -6.74 48.00
C GLU A 1176 22.83 -5.60 47.88
N TYR A 1177 22.40 -4.43 47.39
CA TYR A 1177 23.25 -3.24 47.26
C TYR A 1177 23.72 -2.69 48.61
N ALA A 1178 22.81 -2.50 49.57
CA ALA A 1178 23.15 -2.04 50.91
C ALA A 1178 24.17 -2.98 51.57
N ARG A 1179 24.05 -4.30 51.32
CA ARG A 1179 24.98 -5.31 51.82
C ARG A 1179 26.37 -5.22 51.17
N VAL A 1180 26.48 -5.20 49.83
CA VAL A 1180 27.81 -5.16 49.18
C VAL A 1180 28.57 -3.86 49.50
N SER A 1181 27.85 -2.77 49.72
CA SER A 1181 28.39 -1.47 50.14
C SER A 1181 28.74 -1.35 51.64
N SER A 1182 28.42 -2.36 52.46
CA SER A 1182 28.72 -2.35 53.90
C SER A 1182 30.18 -2.67 54.20
N LEU A 1183 30.75 -2.03 55.22
CA LEU A 1183 32.05 -2.40 55.81
C LEU A 1183 31.96 -3.73 56.57
N ASP A 1184 30.78 -4.08 57.10
CA ASP A 1184 30.48 -5.39 57.69
C ASP A 1184 29.41 -6.07 56.82
N ARG A 1185 29.86 -6.93 55.90
CA ARG A 1185 29.00 -7.66 54.96
C ARG A 1185 28.35 -8.90 55.60
N ASP A 1186 28.91 -9.41 56.70
CA ASP A 1186 28.40 -10.58 57.43
C ASP A 1186 27.25 -10.21 58.37
N ALA A 1187 27.36 -9.11 59.12
CA ALA A 1187 26.25 -8.58 59.92
C ALA A 1187 25.04 -8.19 59.06
N MET A 1188 25.30 -7.84 57.79
CA MET A 1188 24.30 -7.50 56.77
C MET A 1188 23.74 -8.71 56.00
N SER A 1189 24.05 -9.95 56.42
CA SER A 1189 23.46 -11.17 55.84
C SER A 1189 22.35 -11.74 56.72
N TYR A 1190 21.42 -12.46 56.09
CA TYR A 1190 20.31 -13.18 56.73
C TYR A 1190 20.83 -14.18 57.76
N LYS A 1191 20.03 -14.38 58.81
CA LYS A 1191 20.27 -15.33 59.90
C LYS A 1191 19.03 -16.19 60.05
N GLU A 1192 19.25 -17.50 59.96
CA GLU A 1192 18.30 -18.51 60.38
C GLU A 1192 18.27 -18.50 61.92
N ASP A 1193 17.08 -18.46 62.53
CA ASP A 1193 16.83 -18.39 64.00
C ASP A 1193 16.81 -19.78 64.68
#